data_AF-A0A2G9X2V1-F1
#
_entry.id   AF-A0A2G9X2V1-F1
#
_cell.length_a   1.000
_cell.length_b   1.000
_cell.length_c   1.000
_cell.angle_alpha   90.00
_cell.angle_beta   90.00
_cell.angle_gamma   90.00
#
_symmetry.space_group_name_H-M   'P 1'
#
loop_
_entity.id
_entity.type
_entity.pdbx_description
1 polymer ?
#
loop_
_entity_poly.entity_id
_entity_poly.type
_entity_poly.pdbx_seq_one_letter_code
_entity_poly.pdbx_strand_id
1 'polypeptide(L)'
;MTRGIEITAEQRIDVIILYMYRCAIQPRIAEYVGLGLSTVERLVSDIKRGGTQYLKDVGYLDADGRPSKLARERSEVMDQRAAAEKEKLAALEARGRAFDERKRREAAAAKASVPETISEEPKRVVVTPATVEKTAEEKAKKPILVRVFGGEKVDVESVSDMSAVRILNKTSRAGKRGITRFAITSAQDDTEIFKPLWNNMQAFCDQFDINIRVCGTTYQKGLYEDHNVRTATYDPEIQPFMQYDRESLVDDVLLISDANVLPTTANPLSGWQTANRGRNVIIPSARVHIQSIPRMFGAEPNFAMTTGTITQPNYTARAAGQKSVFHHTPGFLLVEVDHDGAVFMRPVVAADDGSFQDLDIIVRDGRILDFQRMLSIVWGDIHREKLDPLMALWCWGFDVFRDVVTRRTRTVIDCLRPSHQFFHDLNDFEVRNHHTRNNPHERARFVADGNDDVEYWLKRAAKFVDAAGRDYCQSHMVISNHDDALTRWLLDPSGAADAQNAWLWHELNARAHKAIREQRPHSVVEDTMRRYGMRDVQFHDYGDSFELAGIEHAAHGDCGTNGARGSMAGFRRVAPKITFGHGHTGGALDGAWEAGVSGSYDMRYNAKGLTTWTHSEVALAENGKRTLINHVADGRWRAVGRA
;
A
#
# COMPACT_ATOMS: atom_id res chain seq x y z
N MET A 1 -36.96 2.43 8.25
CA MET A 1 -37.24 1.11 8.84
C MET A 1 -35.92 0.36 8.97
N THR A 2 -35.35 0.34 10.17
CA THR A 2 -34.09 -0.33 10.51
C THR A 2 -34.34 -1.83 10.70
N ARG A 3 -33.95 -2.67 9.73
CA ARG A 3 -33.73 -4.09 9.97
C ARG A 3 -32.26 -4.28 10.32
N GLY A 4 -32.00 -4.57 11.59
CA GLY A 4 -30.70 -5.05 12.04
C GLY A 4 -30.37 -6.37 11.34
N ILE A 5 -29.17 -6.46 10.79
CA ILE A 5 -28.66 -7.66 10.14
C ILE A 5 -28.11 -8.56 11.24
N GLU A 6 -28.74 -9.72 11.46
CA GLU A 6 -28.19 -10.79 12.28
C GLU A 6 -26.98 -11.41 11.58
N ILE A 7 -25.83 -11.38 12.25
CA ILE A 7 -24.63 -12.15 11.90
C ILE A 7 -24.97 -13.63 12.06
N THR A 8 -24.83 -14.43 11.01
CA THR A 8 -25.19 -15.85 11.02
C THR A 8 -24.24 -16.65 11.91
N ALA A 9 -24.70 -17.76 12.48
CA ALA A 9 -23.89 -18.64 13.34
C ALA A 9 -22.62 -19.16 12.64
N GLU A 10 -22.67 -19.29 11.31
CA GLU A 10 -21.58 -19.64 10.40
C GLU A 10 -20.41 -18.63 10.50
N GLN A 11 -20.71 -17.32 10.52
CA GLN A 11 -19.74 -16.24 10.59
C GLN A 11 -19.03 -16.14 11.94
N ARG A 12 -19.63 -16.68 13.01
CA ARG A 12 -19.02 -16.68 14.36
C ARG A 12 -17.99 -17.80 14.51
N ILE A 13 -18.17 -18.95 13.83
CA ILE A 13 -17.33 -20.13 13.98
C ILE A 13 -15.98 -19.98 13.26
N ASP A 14 -15.95 -19.41 12.04
CA ASP A 14 -14.69 -19.18 11.33
C ASP A 14 -13.81 -18.13 12.03
N VAL A 15 -14.44 -17.09 12.61
CA VAL A 15 -13.75 -16.13 13.47
C VAL A 15 -13.22 -16.83 14.72
N ILE A 16 -13.98 -17.74 15.35
CA ILE A 16 -13.53 -18.50 16.53
C ILE A 16 -12.36 -19.43 16.20
N ILE A 17 -12.32 -20.08 15.04
CA ILE A 17 -11.20 -20.94 14.65
C ILE A 17 -9.95 -20.10 14.35
N LEU A 18 -10.08 -18.98 13.63
CA LEU A 18 -9.00 -18.01 13.39
C LEU A 18 -8.52 -17.34 14.70
N TYR A 19 -9.44 -17.10 15.64
CA TYR A 19 -9.17 -16.46 16.93
C TYR A 19 -8.60 -17.43 17.97
N MET A 20 -9.03 -18.69 17.99
CA MET A 20 -8.41 -19.77 18.78
C MET A 20 -6.99 -20.06 18.28
N TYR A 21 -6.73 -19.95 16.98
CA TYR A 21 -5.37 -20.05 16.43
C TYR A 21 -4.45 -18.90 16.87
N ARG A 22 -4.99 -17.67 17.07
CA ARG A 22 -4.21 -16.54 17.61
C ARG A 22 -4.12 -16.52 19.15
N CYS A 23 -5.16 -16.96 19.87
CA CYS A 23 -5.21 -16.93 21.34
C CYS A 23 -4.55 -18.14 22.01
N ALA A 24 -4.42 -19.30 21.34
CA ALA A 24 -3.74 -20.46 21.91
C ALA A 24 -2.20 -20.33 21.91
N ILE A 25 -1.65 -19.33 21.21
CA ILE A 25 -0.20 -19.16 21.06
C ILE A 25 0.43 -18.34 22.21
N GLN A 26 -0.27 -17.43 22.90
CA GLN A 26 0.33 -16.66 24.00
C GLN A 26 -0.69 -16.11 25.03
N PRO A 27 -0.61 -16.52 26.32
CA PRO A 27 -1.31 -15.84 27.41
C PRO A 27 -0.88 -14.38 27.62
N ARG A 28 0.32 -13.99 27.14
CA ARG A 28 0.86 -12.63 27.27
C ARG A 28 0.32 -11.62 26.24
N ILE A 29 -0.41 -12.06 25.21
CA ILE A 29 -1.03 -11.14 24.24
C ILE A 29 -2.32 -10.52 24.81
N ALA A 30 -2.98 -11.16 25.78
CA ALA A 30 -4.14 -10.57 26.45
C ALA A 30 -3.82 -9.24 27.16
N GLU A 31 -2.60 -9.09 27.68
CA GLU A 31 -2.09 -7.82 28.24
C GLU A 31 -1.73 -6.78 27.15
N TYR A 32 -1.38 -7.23 25.94
CA TYR A 32 -1.01 -6.34 24.82
C TYR A 32 -2.21 -5.80 24.04
N VAL A 33 -3.39 -6.45 24.13
CA VAL A 33 -4.60 -6.10 23.35
C VAL A 33 -5.81 -5.75 24.25
N GLY A 34 -5.66 -5.76 25.57
CA GLY A 34 -6.63 -5.17 26.50
C GLY A 34 -7.99 -5.87 26.66
N LEU A 35 -8.09 -7.17 26.34
CA LEU A 35 -9.35 -7.93 26.46
C LEU A 35 -9.42 -8.72 27.78
N GLY A 36 -10.47 -8.48 28.57
CA GLY A 36 -10.68 -9.13 29.87
C GLY A 36 -11.22 -10.58 29.76
N LEU A 37 -10.82 -11.42 30.73
CA LEU A 37 -11.18 -12.85 30.87
C LEU A 37 -12.69 -13.13 30.71
N SER A 38 -13.55 -12.21 31.13
CA SER A 38 -15.01 -12.34 31.07
C SER A 38 -15.59 -12.42 29.66
N THR A 39 -14.83 -12.02 28.63
CA THR A 39 -15.24 -12.12 27.22
C THR A 39 -15.03 -13.52 26.68
N VAL A 40 -13.97 -14.20 27.13
CA VAL A 40 -13.64 -15.59 26.74
C VAL A 40 -14.66 -16.56 27.33
N GLU A 41 -15.03 -16.37 28.60
CA GLU A 41 -16.04 -17.20 29.29
C GLU A 41 -17.43 -17.08 28.64
N ARG A 42 -17.77 -15.90 28.13
CA ARG A 42 -19.04 -15.64 27.43
C ARG A 42 -19.10 -16.37 26.08
N LEU A 43 -17.99 -16.35 25.33
CA LEU A 43 -17.86 -17.08 24.06
C LEU A 43 -18.00 -18.60 24.25
N VAL A 44 -17.38 -19.15 25.30
CA VAL A 44 -17.47 -20.58 25.63
C VAL A 44 -18.90 -20.98 26.04
N SER A 45 -19.63 -20.10 26.72
CA SER A 45 -21.03 -20.30 27.09
C SER A 45 -21.96 -20.34 25.87
N ASP A 46 -21.73 -19.49 24.87
CA ASP A 46 -22.54 -19.41 23.65
C ASP A 46 -22.33 -20.61 22.72
N ILE A 47 -21.11 -21.18 22.68
CA ILE A 47 -20.80 -22.42 21.94
C ILE A 47 -21.59 -23.61 22.51
N LYS A 48 -21.74 -23.68 23.85
CA LYS A 48 -22.51 -24.75 24.52
C LYS A 48 -24.01 -24.71 24.23
N ARG A 49 -24.56 -23.59 23.74
CA ARG A 49 -26.00 -23.41 23.49
C ARG A 49 -26.45 -23.70 22.05
N GLY A 50 -25.55 -23.94 21.10
CA GLY A 50 -25.94 -24.20 19.71
C GLY A 50 -24.94 -24.94 18.80
N GLY A 51 -23.71 -25.23 19.25
CA GLY A 51 -22.67 -25.82 18.39
C GLY A 51 -22.66 -27.36 18.30
N THR A 52 -23.41 -28.06 19.16
CA THR A 52 -23.24 -29.51 19.34
C THR A 52 -23.70 -30.34 18.16
N GLN A 53 -24.79 -29.96 17.47
CA GLN A 53 -25.29 -30.73 16.32
C GLN A 53 -24.39 -30.55 15.08
N TYR A 54 -24.00 -29.31 14.80
CA TYR A 54 -23.06 -29.00 13.71
C TYR A 54 -21.74 -29.74 13.85
N LEU A 55 -21.17 -29.80 15.06
CA LEU A 55 -19.92 -30.52 15.32
C LEU A 55 -20.06 -32.05 15.16
N LYS A 56 -21.27 -32.62 15.34
CA LYS A 56 -21.57 -34.01 14.97
C LYS A 56 -21.64 -34.18 13.45
N ASP A 57 -22.28 -33.24 12.76
CA ASP A 57 -22.47 -33.27 11.31
C ASP A 57 -21.15 -33.13 10.53
N VAL A 58 -20.19 -32.35 11.05
CA VAL A 58 -18.82 -32.24 10.49
C VAL A 58 -17.83 -33.28 11.06
N GLY A 59 -18.32 -34.25 11.83
CA GLY A 59 -17.53 -35.41 12.31
C GLY A 59 -16.50 -35.10 13.38
N TYR A 60 -16.59 -33.96 14.06
CA TYR A 60 -15.70 -33.57 15.18
C TYR A 60 -16.20 -34.07 16.54
N LEU A 61 -17.51 -34.29 16.68
CA LEU A 61 -18.12 -34.98 17.81
C LEU A 61 -18.80 -36.27 17.32
N ASP A 62 -18.81 -37.30 18.14
CA ASP A 62 -19.61 -38.50 17.91
C ASP A 62 -21.09 -38.27 18.26
N ALA A 63 -21.94 -39.27 18.00
CA ALA A 63 -23.39 -39.19 18.25
C ALA A 63 -23.74 -38.82 19.71
N ASP A 64 -22.85 -39.08 20.67
CA ASP A 64 -23.01 -38.76 22.09
C ASP A 64 -22.45 -37.37 22.45
N GLY A 65 -21.91 -36.63 21.48
CA GLY A 65 -21.35 -35.29 21.67
C GLY A 65 -19.94 -35.29 22.26
N ARG A 66 -19.23 -36.43 22.20
CA ARG A 66 -17.83 -36.54 22.66
C ARG A 66 -16.88 -36.36 21.47
N PRO A 67 -15.63 -35.90 21.69
CA PRO A 67 -14.66 -35.75 20.60
C PRO A 67 -14.48 -37.05 19.82
N SER A 68 -14.69 -36.97 18.51
CA SER A 68 -14.53 -38.10 17.59
C SER A 68 -13.06 -38.53 17.49
N LYS A 69 -12.81 -39.72 16.94
CA LYS A 69 -11.43 -40.19 16.68
C LYS A 69 -10.64 -39.19 15.84
N LEU A 70 -11.25 -38.62 14.80
CA LEU A 70 -10.66 -37.59 13.94
C LEU A 70 -10.27 -36.32 14.73
N ALA A 71 -11.12 -35.89 15.66
CA ALA A 71 -10.84 -34.73 16.50
C ALA A 71 -9.66 -34.99 17.47
N ARG A 72 -9.56 -36.21 18.02
CA ARG A 72 -8.46 -36.61 18.91
C ARG A 72 -7.13 -36.73 18.18
N GLU A 73 -7.12 -37.37 17.01
CA GLU A 73 -5.91 -37.51 16.17
C GLU A 73 -5.39 -36.15 15.70
N ARG A 74 -6.29 -35.22 15.32
CA ARG A 74 -5.90 -33.86 14.96
C ARG A 74 -5.40 -33.04 16.16
N SER A 75 -5.98 -33.26 17.35
CA SER A 75 -5.48 -32.65 18.59
C SER A 75 -4.06 -33.13 18.91
N GLU A 76 -3.79 -34.43 18.82
CA GLU A 76 -2.46 -35.00 19.09
C GLU A 76 -1.38 -34.46 18.12
N VAL A 77 -1.69 -34.34 16.82
CA VAL A 77 -0.78 -33.75 15.84
C VAL A 77 -0.50 -32.27 16.15
N MET A 78 -1.50 -31.54 16.62
CA MET A 78 -1.36 -30.14 17.02
C MET A 78 -0.56 -29.99 18.32
N ASP A 79 -0.77 -30.86 19.30
CA ASP A 79 0.00 -30.90 20.54
C ASP A 79 1.48 -31.22 20.28
N GLN A 80 1.76 -32.14 19.34
CA GLN A 80 3.12 -32.44 18.90
C GLN A 80 3.79 -31.25 18.20
N ARG A 81 3.07 -30.52 17.34
CA ARG A 81 3.57 -29.29 16.70
C ARG A 81 3.80 -28.17 17.71
N ALA A 82 2.91 -28.00 18.69
CA ALA A 82 3.06 -27.01 19.74
C ALA A 82 4.25 -27.32 20.66
N ALA A 83 4.49 -28.60 20.98
CA ALA A 83 5.66 -29.02 21.73
C ALA A 83 6.97 -28.72 20.98
N ALA A 84 7.02 -29.02 19.67
CA ALA A 84 8.18 -28.73 18.83
C ALA A 84 8.46 -27.21 18.72
N GLU A 85 7.42 -26.38 18.63
CA GLU A 85 7.58 -24.93 18.54
C GLU A 85 7.99 -24.29 19.87
N LYS A 86 7.50 -24.84 21.00
CA LYS A 86 7.95 -24.45 22.35
C LYS A 86 9.44 -24.76 22.54
N GLU A 87 9.92 -25.89 22.02
CA GLU A 87 11.33 -26.24 22.05
C GLU A 87 12.20 -25.28 21.21
N LYS A 88 11.74 -24.91 20.01
CA LYS A 88 12.41 -23.89 19.19
C LYS A 88 12.46 -22.52 19.87
N LEU A 89 11.36 -22.10 20.49
CA LEU A 89 11.30 -20.82 21.20
C LEU A 89 12.25 -20.81 22.40
N ALA A 90 12.30 -21.91 23.18
CA ALA A 90 13.25 -22.07 24.27
C ALA A 90 14.70 -22.03 23.79
N ALA A 91 15.00 -22.62 22.62
CA ALA A 91 16.33 -22.55 22.01
C ALA A 91 16.70 -21.13 21.54
N LEU A 92 15.75 -20.38 21.00
CA LEU A 92 15.92 -18.97 20.62
C LEU A 92 16.16 -18.08 21.84
N GLU A 93 15.39 -18.25 22.91
CA GLU A 93 15.60 -17.52 24.16
C GLU A 93 16.96 -17.85 24.80
N ALA A 94 17.38 -19.13 24.75
CA ALA A 94 18.70 -19.53 25.23
C ALA A 94 19.83 -18.88 24.42
N ARG A 95 19.68 -18.78 23.08
CA ARG A 95 20.62 -18.06 22.21
C ARG A 95 20.65 -16.56 22.50
N GLY A 96 19.48 -15.94 22.73
CA GLY A 96 19.39 -14.53 23.13
C GLY A 96 20.08 -14.25 24.46
N ARG A 97 19.82 -15.07 25.49
CA ARG A 97 20.49 -14.97 26.79
C ARG A 97 22.01 -15.12 26.67
N ALA A 98 22.48 -16.08 25.88
CA ALA A 98 23.91 -16.28 25.64
C ALA A 98 24.56 -15.09 24.90
N PHE A 99 23.84 -14.48 23.95
CA PHE A 99 24.29 -13.28 23.24
C PHE A 99 24.42 -12.07 24.19
N ASP A 100 23.41 -11.85 25.03
CA ASP A 100 23.42 -10.76 26.02
C ASP A 100 24.52 -10.95 27.07
N GLU A 101 24.75 -12.18 27.52
CA GLU A 101 25.84 -12.49 28.44
C GLU A 101 27.21 -12.25 27.80
N ARG A 102 27.38 -12.60 26.51
CA ARG A 102 28.59 -12.29 25.75
C ARG A 102 28.83 -10.78 25.64
N LYS A 103 27.80 -10.02 25.28
CA LYS A 103 27.84 -8.55 25.23
C LYS A 103 28.20 -7.93 26.57
N ARG A 104 27.67 -8.45 27.68
CA ARG A 104 28.01 -8.00 29.04
C ARG A 104 29.46 -8.31 29.40
N ARG A 105 29.98 -9.48 29.04
CA ARG A 105 31.40 -9.83 29.24
C ARG A 105 32.33 -8.95 28.40
N GLU A 106 31.98 -8.70 27.14
CA GLU A 106 32.72 -7.77 26.26
C GLU A 106 32.74 -6.35 26.83
N ALA A 107 31.60 -5.84 27.32
CA ALA A 107 31.51 -4.53 27.96
C ALA A 107 32.27 -4.45 29.29
N ALA A 108 32.24 -5.51 30.10
CA ALA A 108 32.99 -5.58 31.35
C ALA A 108 34.51 -5.65 31.11
N ALA A 109 34.96 -6.38 30.09
CA ALA A 109 36.36 -6.43 29.69
C ALA A 109 36.87 -5.07 29.18
N ALA A 110 36.05 -4.34 28.40
CA ALA A 110 36.36 -2.99 27.95
C ALA A 110 36.42 -1.97 29.10
N LYS A 111 35.66 -2.20 30.18
CA LYS A 111 35.68 -1.36 31.38
C LYS A 111 36.85 -1.67 32.31
N ALA A 112 37.31 -2.93 32.33
CA ALA A 112 38.48 -3.37 33.09
C ALA A 112 39.82 -3.01 32.44
N SER A 113 39.84 -2.63 31.16
CA SER A 113 41.03 -2.17 30.43
C SER A 113 41.32 -0.67 30.54
N VAL A 114 40.59 0.07 31.37
CA VAL A 114 40.84 1.50 31.64
C VAL A 114 41.64 1.62 32.94
N PRO A 115 42.92 2.04 32.93
CA PRO A 115 43.70 2.23 34.14
C PRO A 115 43.21 3.46 34.92
N GLU A 116 43.02 3.29 36.22
CA GLU A 116 42.64 4.36 37.16
C GLU A 116 43.91 4.99 37.79
N THR A 117 43.84 6.31 38.03
CA THR A 117 44.88 7.28 38.46
C THR A 117 45.68 7.88 37.29
N ILE A 118 45.72 9.21 37.10
CA ILE A 118 46.18 10.24 38.06
C ILE A 118 45.39 11.56 37.89
N SER A 119 45.14 12.21 39.03
CA SER A 119 44.70 13.60 39.19
C SER A 119 45.74 14.60 38.68
N GLU A 120 45.36 15.57 37.85
CA GLU A 120 45.93 16.93 37.83
C GLU A 120 45.16 17.85 36.88
N GLU A 121 44.92 19.09 37.32
CA GLU A 121 44.25 20.17 36.57
C GLU A 121 44.95 20.48 35.24
N PRO A 122 44.25 20.69 34.12
CA PRO A 122 44.90 21.17 32.91
C PRO A 122 45.04 22.69 32.94
N LYS A 123 46.27 23.13 33.16
CA LYS A 123 46.77 24.48 32.84
C LYS A 123 46.49 24.81 31.36
N ARG A 124 46.01 26.05 31.14
CA ARG A 124 46.01 26.78 29.88
C ARG A 124 47.34 26.59 29.12
N VAL A 125 47.28 26.00 27.92
CA VAL A 125 48.34 26.12 26.93
C VAL A 125 47.88 27.10 25.86
N VAL A 126 48.58 28.23 25.83
CA VAL A 126 48.45 29.30 24.87
C VAL A 126 49.09 28.83 23.56
N VAL A 127 48.32 28.79 22.48
CA VAL A 127 48.85 28.75 21.12
C VAL A 127 48.89 30.20 20.62
N THR A 128 50.09 30.76 20.54
CA THR A 128 50.36 32.07 19.92
C THR A 128 50.35 31.93 18.39
N PRO A 129 49.63 32.80 17.65
CA PRO A 129 49.75 32.87 16.20
C PRO A 129 51.04 33.58 15.81
N ALA A 130 51.76 33.01 14.84
CA ALA A 130 52.86 33.69 14.17
C ALA A 130 52.31 34.83 13.29
N THR A 131 52.98 35.97 13.43
CA THR A 131 52.83 37.22 12.68
C THR A 131 52.80 37.06 11.16
N VAL A 132 51.75 37.61 10.53
CA VAL A 132 51.81 38.21 9.19
C VAL A 132 51.16 39.58 9.28
N GLU A 133 51.93 40.60 8.91
CA GLU A 133 51.58 42.02 8.96
C GLU A 133 50.60 42.46 7.85
N LYS A 134 49.72 43.42 8.21
CA LYS A 134 49.14 44.55 7.43
C LYS A 134 48.19 44.18 6.27
N THR A 135 46.97 44.74 6.17
CA THR A 135 46.61 46.17 6.20
C THR A 135 45.12 46.36 6.53
N ALA A 136 44.80 47.56 7.03
CA ALA A 136 43.49 48.02 7.47
C ALA A 136 42.52 48.32 6.33
N GLU A 137 41.21 48.11 6.57
CA GLU A 137 40.16 49.11 6.33
C GLU A 137 38.81 48.68 6.93
N GLU A 138 38.37 49.39 7.96
CA GLU A 138 37.00 49.40 8.48
C GLU A 138 36.06 50.15 7.52
N LYS A 139 34.78 49.74 7.47
CA LYS A 139 33.65 50.69 7.57
C LYS A 139 32.30 50.02 7.87
N ALA A 140 31.83 50.33 9.08
CA ALA A 140 30.47 50.80 9.44
C ALA A 140 29.23 49.89 9.25
N LYS A 141 28.76 49.31 10.36
CA LYS A 141 27.32 49.10 10.61
C LYS A 141 26.79 50.23 11.49
N LYS A 142 25.85 51.03 10.98
CA LYS A 142 24.97 51.91 11.79
C LYS A 142 23.74 51.11 12.24
N PRO A 143 23.21 51.35 13.45
CA PRO A 143 21.97 50.71 13.91
C PRO A 143 20.74 51.44 13.35
N ILE A 144 19.73 50.70 12.91
CA ILE A 144 18.37 51.20 12.71
C ILE A 144 17.65 51.07 14.05
N LEU A 145 17.25 52.21 14.61
CA LEU A 145 16.33 52.31 15.74
C LEU A 145 14.95 51.79 15.32
N VAL A 146 14.41 50.81 16.04
CA VAL A 146 12.96 50.55 16.10
C VAL A 146 12.48 50.97 17.49
N ARG A 147 11.63 52.00 17.55
CA ARG A 147 10.88 52.40 18.74
C ARG A 147 9.78 51.38 18.99
N VAL A 148 9.83 50.68 20.12
CA VAL A 148 8.72 49.85 20.62
C VAL A 148 7.95 50.66 21.66
N PHE A 149 6.66 50.90 21.43
CA PHE A 149 5.72 51.31 22.46
C PHE A 149 5.00 50.07 23.01
N GLY A 150 4.97 49.92 24.33
CA GLY A 150 4.10 48.98 25.05
C GLY A 150 4.78 47.66 25.39
N GLY A 151 5.09 47.48 26.68
CA GLY A 151 5.94 46.39 27.17
C GLY A 151 5.30 45.00 27.14
N GLU A 152 6.11 44.01 26.79
CA GLU A 152 6.54 42.93 27.68
C GLU A 152 7.87 42.37 27.16
N LYS A 153 8.82 42.12 28.07
CA LYS A 153 10.16 41.60 27.75
C LYS A 153 10.07 40.09 27.54
N VAL A 154 10.59 39.59 26.42
CA VAL A 154 10.97 38.18 26.27
C VAL A 154 12.46 38.16 25.99
N ASP A 155 13.23 37.52 26.86
CA ASP A 155 14.67 37.31 26.70
C ASP A 155 14.94 36.41 25.49
N VAL A 156 15.81 36.86 24.60
CA VAL A 156 16.30 36.09 23.46
C VAL A 156 17.78 35.78 23.70
N GLU A 157 18.06 34.62 24.30
CA GLU A 157 19.40 34.05 24.33
C GLU A 157 19.59 33.05 23.18
N SER A 158 20.68 33.27 22.43
CA SER A 158 21.39 32.34 21.55
C SER A 158 20.65 31.71 20.37
N VAL A 159 21.03 32.20 19.18
CA VAL A 159 20.81 31.58 17.88
C VAL A 159 21.67 30.32 17.78
N SER A 160 21.10 29.17 18.13
CA SER A 160 21.62 27.84 17.78
C SER A 160 20.49 26.81 17.81
N ASP A 161 19.47 26.95 16.96
CA ASP A 161 18.46 25.90 16.81
C ASP A 161 17.87 25.89 15.39
N MET A 162 18.45 25.06 14.52
CA MET A 162 17.81 24.60 13.27
C MET A 162 17.12 23.24 13.46
N SER A 163 16.70 22.88 14.68
CA SER A 163 16.13 21.55 14.96
C SER A 163 14.81 21.52 15.74
N ALA A 164 14.29 22.66 16.20
CA ALA A 164 12.97 22.71 16.83
C ALA A 164 11.84 22.67 15.77
N VAL A 165 11.53 21.47 15.26
CA VAL A 165 10.26 21.20 14.58
C VAL A 165 9.16 21.53 15.59
N ARG A 166 8.42 22.63 15.39
CA ARG A 166 7.15 22.88 16.09
C ARG A 166 6.12 21.86 15.57
N ILE A 167 6.17 20.64 16.09
CA ILE A 167 5.11 19.66 15.89
C ILE A 167 3.93 20.12 16.73
N LEU A 168 2.89 20.66 16.09
CA LEU A 168 1.64 20.96 16.78
C LEU A 168 1.04 19.64 17.30
N ASN A 169 0.65 19.62 18.58
CA ASN A 169 -0.04 18.48 19.21
C ASN A 169 -1.38 18.18 18.54
N LYS A 170 -1.80 16.90 18.54
CA LYS A 170 -3.06 16.34 18.01
C LYS A 170 -4.26 17.31 18.17
N THR A 171 -4.65 18.01 17.10
CA THR A 171 -5.83 18.90 17.07
C THR A 171 -7.08 18.25 16.49
N SER A 172 -7.03 16.97 16.13
CA SER A 172 -8.14 16.31 15.44
C SER A 172 -9.19 15.76 16.40
N ARG A 173 -10.46 16.09 16.14
CA ARG A 173 -11.60 15.40 16.77
C ARG A 173 -11.86 14.10 16.03
N ALA A 174 -12.05 13.02 16.78
CA ALA A 174 -12.59 11.78 16.23
C ALA A 174 -14.00 12.05 15.67
N GLY A 175 -14.20 11.70 14.40
CA GLY A 175 -15.49 11.81 13.71
C GLY A 175 -16.41 10.63 14.01
N LYS A 176 -17.48 10.50 13.21
CA LYS A 176 -18.45 9.40 13.31
C LYS A 176 -17.76 8.03 13.39
N ARG A 177 -18.24 7.19 14.31
CA ARG A 177 -17.71 5.83 14.60
C ARG A 177 -16.25 5.80 15.07
N GLY A 178 -15.69 6.92 15.53
CA GLY A 178 -14.30 7.00 15.99
C GLY A 178 -13.28 7.07 14.85
N ILE A 179 -13.71 7.40 13.63
CA ILE A 179 -12.83 7.60 12.47
C ILE A 179 -12.45 9.07 12.40
N THR A 180 -11.17 9.38 12.32
CA THR A 180 -10.68 10.74 12.06
C THR A 180 -10.34 10.88 10.58
N ARG A 181 -10.84 11.94 9.94
CA ARG A 181 -10.61 12.17 8.50
C ARG A 181 -9.98 13.53 8.24
N PHE A 182 -9.12 13.59 7.23
CA PHE A 182 -8.54 14.81 6.70
C PHE A 182 -8.67 14.87 5.17
N ALA A 183 -9.08 16.02 4.64
CA ALA A 183 -8.99 16.35 3.22
C ALA A 183 -7.90 17.40 3.05
N ILE A 184 -6.82 17.04 2.37
CA ILE A 184 -5.60 17.85 2.29
C ILE A 184 -5.38 18.24 0.83
N THR A 185 -5.29 19.54 0.55
CA THR A 185 -5.12 20.07 -0.80
C THR A 185 -4.09 21.20 -0.82
N SER A 186 -3.42 21.42 -1.96
CA SER A 186 -2.58 22.61 -2.12
C SER A 186 -3.36 23.78 -2.70
N ALA A 187 -2.96 24.99 -2.38
CA ALA A 187 -3.43 26.21 -3.04
C ALA A 187 -2.24 27.00 -3.57
N GLN A 188 -2.30 27.45 -4.82
CA GLN A 188 -1.30 28.35 -5.37
C GLN A 188 -1.61 29.79 -4.95
N ASP A 189 -0.57 30.55 -4.59
CA ASP A 189 -0.66 31.99 -4.35
C ASP A 189 -1.20 32.77 -5.56
N ASP A 190 -1.83 33.91 -5.30
CA ASP A 190 -2.37 34.83 -6.32
C ASP A 190 -3.20 34.12 -7.41
N THR A 191 -3.93 33.07 -6.99
CA THR A 191 -4.68 32.20 -7.89
C THR A 191 -6.08 31.97 -7.37
N GLU A 192 -7.07 32.08 -8.27
CA GLU A 192 -8.47 31.81 -7.97
C GLU A 192 -8.69 30.35 -7.58
N ILE A 193 -9.58 30.12 -6.61
CA ILE A 193 -10.03 28.77 -6.26
C ILE A 193 -10.89 28.17 -7.39
N PHE A 194 -10.75 26.87 -7.62
CA PHE A 194 -11.65 26.14 -8.49
C PHE A 194 -12.97 25.89 -7.75
N LYS A 195 -13.85 26.89 -7.83
CA LYS A 195 -15.08 26.97 -7.04
C LYS A 195 -15.99 25.74 -7.12
N PRO A 196 -16.25 25.11 -8.28
CA PRO A 196 -17.03 23.88 -8.36
C PRO A 196 -16.47 22.74 -7.51
N LEU A 197 -15.16 22.50 -7.57
CA LEU A 197 -14.51 21.49 -6.74
C LEU A 197 -14.59 21.86 -5.25
N TRP A 198 -14.33 23.12 -4.91
CA TRP A 198 -14.40 23.58 -3.52
C TRP A 198 -15.76 23.36 -2.90
N ASN A 199 -16.84 23.73 -3.59
CA ASN A 199 -18.21 23.51 -3.11
C ASN A 199 -18.52 22.01 -2.91
N ASN A 200 -18.12 21.15 -3.84
CA ASN A 200 -18.29 19.70 -3.73
C ASN A 200 -17.47 19.13 -2.57
N MET A 201 -16.22 19.58 -2.41
CA MET A 201 -15.33 19.14 -1.34
C MET A 201 -15.88 19.57 0.03
N GLN A 202 -16.41 20.78 0.18
CA GLN A 202 -17.05 21.24 1.41
C GLN A 202 -18.27 20.37 1.76
N ALA A 203 -19.18 20.13 0.79
CA ALA A 203 -20.35 19.27 1.01
C ALA A 203 -19.96 17.85 1.45
N PHE A 204 -18.92 17.29 0.83
CA PHE A 204 -18.35 15.99 1.21
C PHE A 204 -17.76 16.03 2.62
N CYS A 205 -16.99 17.06 2.95
CA CYS A 205 -16.36 17.19 4.25
C CYS A 205 -17.40 17.35 5.37
N ASP A 206 -18.44 18.14 5.15
CA ASP A 206 -19.53 18.34 6.11
C ASP A 206 -20.31 17.05 6.38
N GLN A 207 -20.59 16.26 5.34
CA GLN A 207 -21.32 15.00 5.49
C GLN A 207 -20.54 13.97 6.34
N PHE A 208 -19.23 13.88 6.14
CA PHE A 208 -18.38 12.83 6.69
C PHE A 208 -17.48 13.29 7.86
N ASP A 209 -17.71 14.50 8.37
CA ASP A 209 -16.95 15.14 9.44
C ASP A 209 -15.42 15.16 9.15
N ILE A 210 -15.06 15.63 7.95
CA ILE A 210 -13.68 15.66 7.46
C ILE A 210 -13.02 17.00 7.78
N ASN A 211 -11.83 16.94 8.37
CA ASN A 211 -11.04 18.13 8.66
C ASN A 211 -10.31 18.60 7.40
N ILE A 212 -10.56 19.82 6.95
CA ILE A 212 -9.87 20.37 5.78
C ILE A 212 -8.49 20.93 6.20
N ARG A 213 -7.49 20.71 5.35
CA ARG A 213 -6.17 21.37 5.39
C ARG A 213 -5.84 21.90 4.01
N VAL A 214 -5.57 23.19 3.91
CA VAL A 214 -5.11 23.83 2.68
C VAL A 214 -3.66 24.26 2.90
N CYS A 215 -2.76 23.80 2.04
CA CYS A 215 -1.34 24.12 2.15
C CYS A 215 -0.92 25.01 0.98
N GLY A 216 -0.41 26.20 1.30
CA GLY A 216 -0.03 27.17 0.28
C GLY A 216 1.26 26.78 -0.48
N THR A 217 1.31 27.15 -1.75
CA THR A 217 2.49 27.05 -2.61
C THR A 217 2.71 28.39 -3.31
N THR A 218 3.95 28.83 -3.40
CA THR A 218 4.28 30.09 -4.06
C THR A 218 4.75 29.87 -5.50
N TYR A 219 4.27 30.70 -6.42
CA TYR A 219 4.60 30.67 -7.84
C TYR A 219 4.54 32.06 -8.47
N GLN A 220 5.57 32.84 -8.18
CA GLN A 220 5.64 34.25 -8.57
C GLN A 220 6.07 34.43 -10.02
N LYS A 221 5.42 35.38 -10.70
CA LYS A 221 5.70 35.74 -12.09
C LYS A 221 6.54 37.02 -12.22
N GLY A 222 6.73 37.76 -11.12
CA GLY A 222 7.48 39.02 -11.02
C GLY A 222 8.99 38.86 -10.70
N LEU A 223 9.73 39.98 -10.70
CA LEU A 223 11.19 40.03 -10.50
C LEU A 223 11.65 40.29 -9.05
N TYR A 224 10.77 40.75 -8.15
CA TYR A 224 11.11 41.15 -6.77
C TYR A 224 9.96 40.91 -5.78
N GLU A 225 9.82 39.68 -5.28
CA GLU A 225 8.71 39.32 -4.39
C GLU A 225 9.15 38.32 -3.29
N ASP A 226 8.37 38.27 -2.21
CA ASP A 226 8.61 37.45 -1.00
C ASP A 226 8.09 36.02 -1.22
N HIS A 227 8.97 35.02 -1.22
CA HIS A 227 8.63 33.60 -1.44
C HIS A 227 8.03 32.91 -0.20
N ASN A 228 7.41 33.67 0.69
CA ASN A 228 6.92 33.17 1.96
C ASN A 228 5.42 32.86 1.88
N VAL A 229 5.09 31.59 2.07
CA VAL A 229 3.70 31.08 2.06
C VAL A 229 2.80 31.84 3.03
N ARG A 230 3.32 32.35 4.16
CA ARG A 230 2.52 33.06 5.17
C ARG A 230 2.16 34.49 4.78
N THR A 231 2.93 35.12 3.90
CA THR A 231 2.72 36.50 3.45
C THR A 231 2.08 36.56 2.06
N ALA A 232 1.95 35.41 1.40
CA ALA A 232 1.29 35.26 0.10
C ALA A 232 -0.24 35.49 0.18
N THR A 233 -0.83 35.85 -0.96
CA THR A 233 -2.27 36.09 -1.10
C THR A 233 -3.01 34.81 -1.45
N TYR A 234 -4.03 34.46 -0.67
CA TYR A 234 -4.95 33.37 -0.96
C TYR A 234 -6.40 33.85 -0.81
N ASP A 235 -7.30 33.16 -1.51
CA ASP A 235 -8.73 33.45 -1.46
C ASP A 235 -9.26 33.42 -0.01
N PRO A 236 -10.06 34.43 0.42
CA PRO A 236 -10.61 34.51 1.78
C PRO A 236 -11.37 33.26 2.24
N GLU A 237 -11.95 32.49 1.31
CA GLU A 237 -12.71 31.29 1.66
C GLU A 237 -11.84 30.13 2.15
N ILE A 238 -10.59 30.04 1.68
CA ILE A 238 -9.66 28.99 2.09
C ILE A 238 -8.79 29.40 3.28
N GLN A 239 -8.71 30.70 3.59
CA GLN A 239 -7.93 31.25 4.71
C GLN A 239 -8.18 30.54 6.05
N PRO A 240 -9.43 30.21 6.47
CA PRO A 240 -9.68 29.52 7.73
C PRO A 240 -9.09 28.10 7.80
N PHE A 241 -8.73 27.52 6.65
CA PHE A 241 -8.24 26.15 6.51
C PHE A 241 -6.74 26.08 6.23
N MET A 242 -6.07 27.25 6.12
CA MET A 242 -4.66 27.31 5.78
C MET A 242 -3.78 26.71 6.88
N GLN A 243 -2.96 25.74 6.49
CA GLN A 243 -1.94 25.13 7.33
C GLN A 243 -0.56 25.54 6.79
N TYR A 244 0.20 26.24 7.62
CA TYR A 244 1.51 26.79 7.26
C TYR A 244 2.68 25.98 7.81
N ASP A 245 2.51 25.41 9.00
CA ASP A 245 3.55 24.62 9.66
C ASP A 245 3.37 23.14 9.35
N ARG A 246 4.43 22.37 9.56
CA ARG A 246 4.35 20.90 9.56
C ARG A 246 3.36 20.43 10.62
N GLU A 247 2.57 19.41 10.28
CA GLU A 247 1.57 18.84 11.18
C GLU A 247 1.73 17.32 11.22
N SER A 248 1.87 16.76 12.42
CA SER A 248 1.74 15.31 12.61
C SER A 248 0.25 15.01 12.73
N LEU A 249 -0.36 14.52 11.65
CA LEU A 249 -1.80 14.20 11.64
C LEU A 249 -2.09 13.04 12.60
N VAL A 250 -1.18 12.05 12.57
CA VAL A 250 -1.01 10.96 13.52
C VAL A 250 0.47 10.63 13.62
N ASP A 251 0.85 9.73 14.54
CA ASP A 251 2.25 9.40 14.86
C ASP A 251 3.06 8.93 13.61
N ASP A 252 2.38 8.38 12.60
CA ASP A 252 3.00 7.82 11.39
C ASP A 252 2.72 8.62 10.10
N VAL A 253 2.10 9.81 10.19
CA VAL A 253 1.78 10.65 9.03
C VAL A 253 2.16 12.10 9.28
N LEU A 254 3.14 12.58 8.52
CA LEU A 254 3.61 13.96 8.57
C LEU A 254 3.16 14.73 7.33
N LEU A 255 2.37 15.78 7.55
CA LEU A 255 2.08 16.80 6.55
C LEU A 255 3.17 17.86 6.56
N ILE A 256 3.86 18.05 5.44
CA ILE A 256 4.96 19.02 5.29
C ILE A 256 4.43 20.28 4.59
N SER A 257 3.60 21.04 5.29
CA SER A 257 2.93 22.22 4.74
C SER A 257 3.88 23.35 4.36
N ASP A 258 5.04 23.41 5.01
CA ASP A 258 6.11 24.37 4.78
C ASP A 258 7.05 23.96 3.62
N ALA A 259 6.76 22.86 2.91
CA ALA A 259 7.62 22.37 1.83
C ALA A 259 7.78 23.37 0.69
N ASN A 260 6.75 24.22 0.47
CA ASN A 260 6.69 25.25 -0.58
C ASN A 260 7.25 24.78 -1.94
N VAL A 261 6.85 23.57 -2.36
CA VAL A 261 7.33 22.99 -3.61
C VAL A 261 6.76 23.77 -4.78
N LEU A 262 7.63 24.25 -5.68
CA LEU A 262 7.21 25.00 -6.86
C LEU A 262 6.18 24.18 -7.67
N PRO A 263 5.04 24.79 -8.08
CA PRO A 263 4.04 24.15 -8.95
C PRO A 263 4.59 23.61 -10.28
N THR A 264 5.77 24.07 -10.70
CA THR A 264 6.47 23.60 -11.91
C THR A 264 7.40 22.39 -11.69
N THR A 265 7.53 21.90 -10.46
CA THR A 265 8.44 20.79 -10.14
C THR A 265 7.95 19.48 -10.78
N ALA A 266 8.82 18.83 -11.57
CA ALA A 266 8.45 17.61 -12.30
C ALA A 266 8.30 16.36 -11.42
N ASN A 267 8.95 16.34 -10.25
CA ASN A 267 8.80 15.32 -9.21
C ASN A 267 8.81 15.99 -7.82
N PRO A 268 7.65 16.39 -7.29
CA PRO A 268 7.52 17.07 -6.00
C PRO A 268 7.98 16.23 -4.80
N LEU A 269 8.04 14.90 -4.92
CA LEU A 269 8.41 13.99 -3.82
C LEU A 269 9.92 13.83 -3.65
N SER A 270 10.72 14.32 -4.59
CA SER A 270 12.17 14.15 -4.59
C SER A 270 12.82 14.71 -3.31
N GLY A 271 13.45 13.85 -2.52
CA GLY A 271 14.19 14.22 -1.31
C GLY A 271 13.37 14.24 -0.03
N TRP A 272 12.06 13.97 -0.10
CA TRP A 272 11.16 14.01 1.07
C TRP A 272 10.93 12.66 1.74
N GLN A 273 11.34 11.55 1.11
CA GLN A 273 11.07 10.19 1.59
C GLN A 273 11.63 9.91 3.00
N THR A 274 12.70 10.61 3.39
CA THR A 274 13.33 10.45 4.71
C THR A 274 12.89 11.50 5.73
N ALA A 275 12.06 12.48 5.32
CA ALA A 275 11.71 13.63 6.16
C ALA A 275 10.89 13.26 7.39
N ASN A 276 10.17 12.13 7.36
CA ASN A 276 9.49 11.55 8.52
C ASN A 276 10.13 10.22 8.95
N ARG A 277 11.46 10.11 8.87
CA ARG A 277 12.22 8.91 9.29
C ARG A 277 11.75 7.62 8.58
N GLY A 278 11.36 7.74 7.31
CA GLY A 278 10.85 6.64 6.49
C GLY A 278 9.37 6.30 6.70
N ARG A 279 8.65 7.06 7.54
CA ARG A 279 7.18 6.98 7.69
C ARG A 279 6.46 7.84 6.66
N ASN A 280 5.14 7.79 6.64
CA ASN A 280 4.35 8.50 5.64
C ASN A 280 4.60 10.02 5.66
N VAL A 281 4.73 10.60 4.47
CA VAL A 281 4.89 12.04 4.25
C VAL A 281 3.90 12.52 3.19
N ILE A 282 3.32 13.69 3.43
CA ILE A 282 2.39 14.35 2.51
C ILE A 282 2.99 15.69 2.11
N ILE A 283 3.16 15.89 0.81
CA ILE A 283 3.77 17.08 0.21
C ILE A 283 2.71 17.85 -0.60
N PRO A 284 2.40 19.11 -0.24
CA PRO A 284 1.48 19.94 -1.03
C PRO A 284 1.98 20.12 -2.46
N SER A 285 1.15 19.80 -3.44
CA SER A 285 1.48 20.03 -4.85
C SER A 285 0.25 19.96 -5.75
N ALA A 286 0.25 20.74 -6.83
CA ALA A 286 -0.73 20.65 -7.91
C ALA A 286 -0.64 19.34 -8.73
N ARG A 287 0.40 18.53 -8.56
CA ARG A 287 0.48 17.18 -9.15
C ARG A 287 0.00 16.13 -8.15
N VAL A 288 -0.47 15.00 -8.65
CA VAL A 288 -0.79 13.80 -7.85
C VAL A 288 0.24 12.72 -8.14
N HIS A 289 1.16 12.49 -7.20
CA HIS A 289 2.19 11.45 -7.22
C HIS A 289 2.09 10.62 -5.93
N ILE A 290 2.36 9.33 -6.07
CA ILE A 290 2.42 8.37 -4.96
C ILE A 290 3.67 7.53 -5.16
N GLN A 291 4.48 7.44 -4.10
CA GLN A 291 5.69 6.63 -4.08
C GLN A 291 5.75 5.82 -2.79
N SER A 292 5.81 4.50 -2.93
CA SER A 292 6.20 3.63 -1.81
C SER A 292 7.66 3.88 -1.41
N ILE A 293 7.90 4.09 -0.12
CA ILE A 293 9.22 4.39 0.43
C ILE A 293 10.00 3.08 0.58
N PRO A 294 11.25 2.99 0.06
CA PRO A 294 12.11 1.83 0.25
C PRO A 294 12.35 1.53 1.73
N ARG A 295 12.19 0.27 2.11
CA ARG A 295 12.27 -0.17 3.51
C ARG A 295 12.90 -1.55 3.63
N MET A 296 13.28 -1.93 4.85
CA MET A 296 13.76 -3.28 5.12
C MET A 296 12.64 -4.30 4.84
N PHE A 297 13.04 -5.46 4.33
CA PHE A 297 12.11 -6.58 4.14
C PHE A 297 11.39 -6.92 5.44
N GLY A 298 10.07 -7.16 5.36
CA GLY A 298 9.20 -7.42 6.51
C GLY A 298 8.69 -6.18 7.25
N ALA A 299 9.17 -4.97 6.92
CA ALA A 299 8.58 -3.74 7.45
C ALA A 299 7.30 -3.36 6.69
N GLU A 300 6.35 -2.74 7.39
CA GLU A 300 5.11 -2.24 6.80
C GLU A 300 5.36 -1.13 5.77
N PRO A 301 4.60 -1.09 4.65
CA PRO A 301 4.73 -0.04 3.66
C PRO A 301 4.43 1.35 4.23
N ASN A 302 5.20 2.32 3.75
CA ASN A 302 4.97 3.74 4.00
C ASN A 302 5.08 4.49 2.68
N PHE A 303 4.40 5.62 2.58
CA PHE A 303 4.23 6.33 1.32
C PHE A 303 4.66 7.80 1.43
N ALA A 304 5.27 8.29 0.36
CA ALA A 304 5.35 9.70 0.05
C ALA A 304 4.24 10.02 -0.95
N MET A 305 3.35 10.96 -0.62
CA MET A 305 2.20 11.32 -1.45
C MET A 305 2.09 12.83 -1.65
N THR A 306 1.60 13.25 -2.81
CA THR A 306 1.16 14.63 -3.02
C THR A 306 -0.35 14.76 -3.03
N THR A 307 -0.83 16.00 -2.94
CA THR A 307 -2.23 16.30 -2.64
C THR A 307 -3.14 16.48 -3.86
N GLY A 308 -2.63 17.04 -4.96
CA GLY A 308 -3.48 17.78 -5.88
C GLY A 308 -3.81 19.18 -5.32
N THR A 309 -4.57 19.98 -6.07
CA THR A 309 -4.79 21.39 -5.74
C THR A 309 -6.24 21.84 -5.85
N ILE A 310 -6.61 22.86 -5.09
CA ILE A 310 -7.93 23.49 -5.10
C ILE A 310 -7.99 24.77 -5.93
N THR A 311 -6.86 25.26 -6.44
CA THR A 311 -6.78 26.47 -7.25
C THR A 311 -6.81 26.15 -8.74
N GLN A 312 -7.13 27.15 -9.58
CA GLN A 312 -7.08 27.03 -11.04
C GLN A 312 -5.63 26.93 -11.57
N PRO A 313 -5.41 26.44 -12.81
CA PRO A 313 -4.09 26.49 -13.44
C PRO A 313 -3.60 27.93 -13.62
N ASN A 314 -2.47 28.29 -13.02
CA ASN A 314 -1.91 29.63 -13.11
C ASN A 314 -0.38 29.62 -13.33
N TYR A 315 0.04 29.46 -14.59
CA TYR A 315 1.45 29.24 -14.94
C TYR A 315 2.06 30.34 -15.80
N THR A 316 3.40 30.44 -15.83
CA THR A 316 4.10 31.32 -16.79
C THR A 316 4.05 30.73 -18.20
N ALA A 317 4.09 31.59 -19.23
CA ALA A 317 4.17 31.18 -20.63
C ALA A 317 5.58 30.71 -21.06
N ARG A 318 6.29 30.00 -20.16
CA ARG A 318 7.60 29.38 -20.40
C ARG A 318 7.47 27.86 -20.42
N ALA A 319 8.46 27.17 -20.97
CA ALA A 319 8.41 25.71 -21.15
C ALA A 319 8.02 24.92 -19.88
N ALA A 320 8.55 25.29 -18.72
CA ALA A 320 8.20 24.64 -17.45
C ALA A 320 6.73 24.89 -17.05
N GLY A 321 6.25 26.12 -17.18
CA GLY A 321 4.86 26.48 -16.90
C GLY A 321 3.89 25.79 -17.86
N GLN A 322 4.17 25.82 -19.17
CA GLN A 322 3.35 25.15 -20.19
C GLN A 322 3.25 23.63 -19.98
N LYS A 323 4.37 22.98 -19.64
CA LYS A 323 4.35 21.56 -19.27
C LYS A 323 3.52 21.30 -18.02
N SER A 324 3.56 22.19 -17.03
CA SER A 324 2.81 22.01 -15.79
C SER A 324 1.31 22.24 -15.92
N VAL A 325 0.84 23.03 -16.88
CA VAL A 325 -0.61 23.15 -17.15
C VAL A 325 -1.24 21.77 -17.37
N PHE A 326 -0.58 20.90 -18.16
CA PHE A 326 -1.07 19.55 -18.44
C PHE A 326 -1.10 18.63 -17.21
N HIS A 327 -0.23 18.89 -16.23
CA HIS A 327 -0.12 18.08 -15.01
C HIS A 327 -0.81 18.71 -13.80
N HIS A 328 -1.42 19.88 -13.97
CA HIS A 328 -2.21 20.54 -12.93
C HIS A 328 -3.46 19.69 -12.68
N THR A 329 -3.58 19.17 -11.47
CA THR A 329 -4.58 18.16 -11.12
C THR A 329 -5.46 18.70 -9.99
N PRO A 330 -6.68 19.17 -10.32
CA PRO A 330 -7.64 19.57 -9.30
C PRO A 330 -8.03 18.37 -8.44
N GLY A 331 -7.91 18.50 -7.12
CA GLY A 331 -8.16 17.40 -6.20
C GLY A 331 -7.61 17.61 -4.80
N PHE A 332 -7.68 16.55 -4.01
CA PHE A 332 -7.19 16.51 -2.64
C PHE A 332 -6.76 15.08 -2.27
N LEU A 333 -5.93 14.95 -1.25
CA LEU A 333 -5.60 13.68 -0.61
C LEU A 333 -6.55 13.46 0.56
N LEU A 334 -7.25 12.32 0.56
CA LEU A 334 -8.06 11.88 1.68
C LEU A 334 -7.23 10.98 2.58
N VAL A 335 -7.16 11.34 3.86
CA VAL A 335 -6.54 10.54 4.93
C VAL A 335 -7.62 10.12 5.91
N GLU A 336 -7.82 8.83 6.08
CA GLU A 336 -8.71 8.26 7.09
C GLU A 336 -7.87 7.50 8.13
N VAL A 337 -8.14 7.78 9.40
CA VAL A 337 -7.55 7.08 10.53
C VAL A 337 -8.67 6.37 11.25
N ASP A 338 -8.63 5.05 11.25
CA ASP A 338 -9.62 4.22 11.93
C ASP A 338 -9.41 4.26 13.45
N HIS A 339 -10.40 3.77 14.19
CA HIS A 339 -10.45 3.81 15.66
C HIS A 339 -9.29 3.07 16.35
N ASP A 340 -8.60 2.19 15.63
CA ASP A 340 -7.45 1.41 16.08
C ASP A 340 -6.11 1.97 15.57
N GLY A 341 -6.13 3.12 14.90
CA GLY A 341 -4.94 3.81 14.40
C GLY A 341 -4.51 3.40 12.99
N ALA A 342 -5.20 2.45 12.34
CA ALA A 342 -4.92 2.11 10.94
C ALA A 342 -5.17 3.32 10.02
N VAL A 343 -4.22 3.58 9.13
CA VAL A 343 -4.23 4.76 8.25
C VAL A 343 -4.51 4.33 6.81
N PHE A 344 -5.45 5.01 6.17
CA PHE A 344 -5.80 4.84 4.76
C PHE A 344 -5.63 6.17 4.05
N MET A 345 -4.77 6.23 3.04
CA MET A 345 -4.50 7.43 2.26
C MET A 345 -4.74 7.15 0.78
N ARG A 346 -5.51 8.01 0.13
CA ARG A 346 -5.77 7.91 -1.31
C ARG A 346 -6.06 9.28 -1.93
N PRO A 347 -5.59 9.54 -3.16
CA PRO A 347 -5.94 10.76 -3.86
C PRO A 347 -7.39 10.71 -4.35
N VAL A 348 -8.06 11.84 -4.29
CA VAL A 348 -9.35 12.10 -4.90
C VAL A 348 -9.16 13.19 -5.94
N VAL A 349 -9.39 12.84 -7.20
CA VAL A 349 -9.16 13.73 -8.33
C VAL A 349 -10.48 14.13 -8.96
N ALA A 350 -10.63 15.43 -9.21
CA ALA A 350 -11.84 15.99 -9.78
C ALA A 350 -11.86 15.92 -11.31
N ALA A 351 -13.06 15.82 -11.84
CA ALA A 351 -13.39 16.12 -13.23
C ALA A 351 -13.35 17.62 -13.49
N ASP A 352 -13.46 17.99 -14.76
CA ASP A 352 -13.32 19.37 -15.22
C ASP A 352 -14.51 20.25 -14.80
N ASP A 353 -15.63 19.64 -14.40
CA ASP A 353 -16.79 20.30 -13.78
C ASP A 353 -16.67 20.40 -12.25
N GLY A 354 -15.58 19.92 -11.67
CA GLY A 354 -15.34 19.87 -10.23
C GLY A 354 -16.03 18.73 -9.49
N SER A 355 -16.81 17.88 -10.18
CA SER A 355 -17.32 16.64 -9.59
C SER A 355 -16.19 15.65 -9.35
N PHE A 356 -16.33 14.77 -8.36
CA PHE A 356 -15.35 13.72 -8.09
C PHE A 356 -16.01 12.46 -7.59
N GLN A 357 -15.24 11.37 -7.63
CA GLN A 357 -15.62 10.09 -7.07
C GLN A 357 -14.56 9.64 -6.08
N ASP A 358 -14.98 9.35 -4.85
CA ASP A 358 -14.19 8.65 -3.85
C ASP A 358 -14.78 7.26 -3.67
N LEU A 359 -14.14 6.25 -4.26
CA LEU A 359 -14.60 4.86 -4.18
C LEU A 359 -16.07 4.71 -4.62
N ASP A 360 -16.95 4.26 -3.72
CA ASP A 360 -18.38 4.04 -3.93
C ASP A 360 -19.24 5.32 -3.77
N ILE A 361 -18.61 6.50 -3.72
CA ILE A 361 -19.28 7.79 -3.49
C ILE A 361 -18.95 8.78 -4.60
N ILE A 362 -19.99 9.32 -5.27
CA ILE A 362 -19.86 10.44 -6.21
C ILE A 362 -20.36 11.72 -5.54
N VAL A 363 -19.64 12.82 -5.76
CA VAL A 363 -20.04 14.17 -5.33
C VAL A 363 -20.13 15.10 -6.53
N ARG A 364 -21.30 15.70 -6.74
CA ARG A 364 -21.56 16.64 -7.83
C ARG A 364 -22.64 17.65 -7.43
N ASP A 365 -22.42 18.92 -7.73
CA ASP A 365 -23.32 20.04 -7.39
C ASP A 365 -23.72 20.07 -5.90
N GLY A 366 -22.77 19.75 -5.02
CA GLY A 366 -22.96 19.64 -3.57
C GLY A 366 -23.79 18.43 -3.13
N ARG A 367 -24.17 17.53 -4.05
CA ARG A 367 -24.94 16.31 -3.76
C ARG A 367 -24.04 15.11 -3.67
N ILE A 368 -24.36 14.24 -2.72
CA ILE A 368 -23.62 13.00 -2.45
C ILE A 368 -24.47 11.82 -2.91
N LEU A 369 -23.90 10.98 -3.75
CA LEU A 369 -24.51 9.76 -4.27
C LEU A 369 -23.67 8.59 -3.79
N ASP A 370 -24.24 7.69 -2.98
CA ASP A 370 -23.59 6.50 -2.44
C ASP A 370 -23.86 5.26 -3.31
N PHE A 371 -23.14 4.16 -3.04
CA PHE A 371 -23.23 2.90 -3.77
C PHE A 371 -23.00 3.03 -5.28
N GLN A 372 -22.16 3.99 -5.66
CA GLN A 372 -21.78 4.21 -7.05
C GLN A 372 -20.70 3.20 -7.45
N ARG A 373 -20.73 2.78 -8.70
CA ARG A 373 -19.79 1.79 -9.20
C ARG A 373 -18.49 2.43 -9.68
N MET A 374 -17.40 1.67 -9.67
CA MET A 374 -16.18 2.02 -10.40
C MET A 374 -16.28 1.55 -11.86
N LEU A 375 -15.54 2.20 -12.75
CA LEU A 375 -15.43 1.76 -14.15
C LEU A 375 -14.55 0.52 -14.25
N SER A 376 -13.37 0.55 -13.66
CA SER A 376 -12.47 -0.62 -13.61
C SER A 376 -11.66 -0.73 -12.33
N ILE A 377 -11.11 -1.92 -12.11
CA ILE A 377 -10.05 -2.17 -11.13
C ILE A 377 -8.93 -2.99 -11.77
N VAL A 378 -7.70 -2.54 -11.59
CA VAL A 378 -6.49 -3.33 -11.86
C VAL A 378 -6.02 -3.87 -10.54
N TRP A 379 -6.04 -5.20 -10.42
CA TRP A 379 -5.59 -5.88 -9.23
C TRP A 379 -4.05 -5.92 -9.18
N GLY A 380 -3.49 -5.94 -7.98
CA GLY A 380 -2.10 -6.22 -7.74
C GLY A 380 -1.75 -7.60 -8.27
N ASP A 381 -0.48 -7.77 -8.63
CA ASP A 381 0.00 -9.02 -9.21
C ASP A 381 -0.39 -10.22 -8.35
N ILE A 382 -1.09 -11.19 -8.95
CA ILE A 382 -1.88 -12.17 -8.21
C ILE A 382 -1.00 -13.26 -7.59
N HIS A 383 -0.06 -13.79 -8.39
CA HIS A 383 0.82 -14.91 -8.04
C HIS A 383 0.07 -16.00 -7.29
N ARG A 384 -0.86 -16.70 -7.95
CA ARG A 384 -1.82 -17.60 -7.29
C ARG A 384 -1.16 -18.55 -6.28
N GLU A 385 0.01 -19.08 -6.56
CA GLU A 385 0.79 -19.99 -5.70
C GLU A 385 1.15 -19.34 -4.34
N LYS A 386 1.29 -18.02 -4.33
CA LYS A 386 1.70 -17.17 -3.20
C LYS A 386 0.65 -16.13 -2.81
N LEU A 387 -0.58 -16.26 -3.32
CA LEU A 387 -1.67 -15.31 -3.06
C LEU A 387 -1.84 -15.10 -1.55
N ASP A 388 -1.78 -13.85 -1.09
CA ASP A 388 -1.91 -13.55 0.33
C ASP A 388 -3.36 -13.87 0.79
N PRO A 389 -3.55 -14.68 1.85
CA PRO A 389 -4.89 -15.07 2.30
C PRO A 389 -5.78 -13.89 2.71
N LEU A 390 -5.21 -12.82 3.27
CA LEU A 390 -5.96 -11.64 3.65
C LEU A 390 -6.34 -10.82 2.42
N MET A 391 -5.43 -10.66 1.45
CA MET A 391 -5.76 -10.00 0.18
C MET A 391 -6.86 -10.74 -0.56
N ALA A 392 -6.73 -12.07 -0.71
CA ALA A 392 -7.76 -12.89 -1.33
C ALA A 392 -9.15 -12.70 -0.70
N LEU A 393 -9.19 -12.66 0.63
CA LEU A 393 -10.42 -12.51 1.40
C LEU A 393 -11.01 -11.09 1.30
N TRP A 394 -10.18 -10.06 1.35
CA TRP A 394 -10.65 -8.67 1.31
C TRP A 394 -10.94 -8.16 -0.10
N CYS A 395 -10.23 -8.64 -1.12
CA CYS A 395 -10.46 -8.22 -2.50
C CYS A 395 -11.65 -8.98 -3.13
N TRP A 396 -11.71 -10.31 -2.97
CA TRP A 396 -12.71 -11.16 -3.64
C TRP A 396 -13.58 -12.01 -2.71
N GLY A 397 -13.27 -12.07 -1.41
CA GLY A 397 -13.93 -13.01 -0.49
C GLY A 397 -13.42 -14.44 -0.63
N PHE A 398 -12.28 -14.64 -1.29
CA PHE A 398 -11.75 -15.96 -1.65
C PHE A 398 -10.92 -16.56 -0.50
N ASP A 399 -11.25 -17.80 -0.11
CA ASP A 399 -10.49 -18.61 0.84
C ASP A 399 -9.46 -19.44 0.07
N VAL A 400 -8.19 -19.07 0.17
CA VAL A 400 -7.08 -19.71 -0.57
C VAL A 400 -6.84 -21.16 -0.16
N PHE A 401 -7.23 -21.57 1.05
CA PHE A 401 -7.04 -22.92 1.56
C PHE A 401 -8.14 -23.86 1.07
N ARG A 402 -9.35 -23.34 0.93
CA ARG A 402 -10.54 -24.10 0.49
C ARG A 402 -10.84 -23.98 -1.00
N ASP A 403 -10.23 -23.00 -1.70
CA ASP A 403 -10.54 -22.63 -3.09
C ASP A 403 -12.01 -22.33 -3.33
N VAL A 404 -12.60 -21.51 -2.46
CA VAL A 404 -14.01 -21.10 -2.56
C VAL A 404 -14.17 -19.64 -2.22
N VAL A 405 -15.16 -18.99 -2.83
CA VAL A 405 -15.60 -17.67 -2.39
C VAL A 405 -16.53 -17.83 -1.20
N THR A 406 -16.17 -17.20 -0.10
CA THR A 406 -16.99 -17.07 1.10
C THR A 406 -17.94 -15.89 0.93
N ARG A 407 -19.16 -15.99 1.46
CA ARG A 407 -20.14 -14.89 1.39
C ARG A 407 -19.73 -13.74 2.31
N ARG A 408 -18.92 -12.83 1.78
CA ARG A 408 -18.50 -11.59 2.43
C ARG A 408 -19.00 -10.39 1.63
N THR A 409 -19.82 -9.54 2.26
CA THR A 409 -20.46 -8.38 1.60
C THR A 409 -19.64 -7.09 1.64
N ARG A 410 -18.41 -7.15 2.16
CA ARG A 410 -17.51 -5.99 2.32
C ARG A 410 -16.16 -6.16 1.63
N THR A 411 -16.12 -6.98 0.58
CA THR A 411 -14.94 -7.12 -0.26
C THR A 411 -14.78 -5.88 -1.14
N VAL A 412 -13.58 -5.64 -1.67
CA VAL A 412 -13.34 -4.55 -2.61
C VAL A 412 -14.24 -4.72 -3.85
N ILE A 413 -14.27 -5.91 -4.44
CA ILE A 413 -15.07 -6.16 -5.66
C ILE A 413 -16.56 -5.96 -5.44
N ASP A 414 -17.11 -6.41 -4.30
CA ASP A 414 -18.55 -6.34 -4.04
C ASP A 414 -19.01 -4.96 -3.53
N CYS A 415 -18.11 -4.18 -2.92
CA CYS A 415 -18.38 -2.77 -2.58
C CYS A 415 -18.30 -1.86 -3.80
N LEU A 416 -17.23 -1.96 -4.60
CA LEU A 416 -16.97 -1.04 -5.72
C LEU A 416 -17.70 -1.43 -7.01
N ARG A 417 -18.13 -2.69 -7.13
CA ARG A 417 -18.89 -3.24 -8.26
C ARG A 417 -18.37 -2.81 -9.64
N PRO A 418 -17.05 -2.93 -9.90
CA PRO A 418 -16.47 -2.40 -11.13
C PRO A 418 -17.10 -3.01 -12.38
N SER A 419 -17.11 -2.28 -13.50
CA SER A 419 -17.56 -2.83 -14.79
C SER A 419 -16.51 -3.77 -15.41
N HIS A 420 -15.24 -3.51 -15.15
CA HIS A 420 -14.11 -4.29 -15.65
C HIS A 420 -13.13 -4.61 -14.51
N GLN A 421 -12.53 -5.80 -14.53
CA GLN A 421 -11.42 -6.14 -13.65
C GLN A 421 -10.25 -6.76 -14.43
N PHE A 422 -9.03 -6.38 -14.08
CA PHE A 422 -7.81 -6.82 -14.76
C PHE A 422 -6.91 -7.62 -13.82
N PHE A 423 -6.52 -8.81 -14.26
CA PHE A 423 -5.60 -9.69 -13.57
C PHE A 423 -4.24 -9.68 -14.27
N HIS A 424 -3.18 -9.43 -13.49
CA HIS A 424 -1.79 -9.48 -13.91
C HIS A 424 -1.04 -10.54 -13.10
N ASP A 425 0.01 -11.12 -13.69
CA ASP A 425 0.87 -12.15 -13.08
C ASP A 425 0.02 -13.20 -12.36
N LEU A 426 -0.94 -13.79 -13.09
CA LEU A 426 -1.92 -14.70 -12.50
C LEU A 426 -1.23 -15.89 -11.82
N ASN A 427 -0.21 -16.44 -12.49
CA ASN A 427 0.52 -17.62 -12.05
C ASN A 427 2.01 -17.30 -11.87
N ASP A 428 2.58 -17.49 -10.68
CA ASP A 428 4.01 -17.25 -10.35
C ASP A 428 4.95 -18.17 -11.14
N PHE A 429 4.46 -19.36 -11.48
CA PHE A 429 5.17 -20.45 -12.15
C PHE A 429 6.40 -20.94 -11.36
N GLU A 430 6.37 -20.78 -10.03
CA GLU A 430 7.52 -20.94 -9.13
C GLU A 430 8.26 -22.27 -9.31
N VAL A 431 7.51 -23.34 -9.58
CA VAL A 431 8.00 -24.71 -9.68
C VAL A 431 9.04 -24.88 -10.80
N ARG A 432 8.87 -24.17 -11.92
CA ARG A 432 9.76 -24.24 -13.09
C ARG A 432 10.17 -22.88 -13.64
N ASN A 433 10.04 -21.81 -12.86
CA ASN A 433 10.48 -20.49 -13.30
C ASN A 433 12.01 -20.43 -13.49
N HIS A 434 12.45 -19.41 -14.21
CA HIS A 434 13.87 -19.24 -14.54
C HIS A 434 14.77 -18.90 -13.33
N HIS A 435 14.21 -18.46 -12.20
CA HIS A 435 14.93 -18.21 -10.95
C HIS A 435 15.19 -19.48 -10.13
N THR A 436 14.29 -20.47 -10.20
CA THR A 436 14.28 -21.63 -9.30
C THR A 436 14.64 -22.94 -10.01
N ARG A 437 14.32 -23.10 -11.29
CA ARG A 437 14.40 -24.39 -12.01
C ARG A 437 15.79 -25.04 -12.00
N ASN A 438 16.85 -24.23 -11.95
CA ASN A 438 18.24 -24.71 -11.94
C ASN A 438 18.82 -24.83 -10.52
N ASN A 439 18.05 -24.51 -9.48
CA ASN A 439 18.47 -24.61 -8.10
C ASN A 439 18.02 -25.96 -7.50
N PRO A 440 18.95 -26.92 -7.26
CA PRO A 440 18.59 -28.25 -6.77
C PRO A 440 17.95 -28.22 -5.38
N HIS A 441 18.27 -27.23 -4.55
CA HIS A 441 17.69 -27.12 -3.20
C HIS A 441 16.26 -26.60 -3.23
N GLU A 442 15.93 -25.66 -4.13
CA GLU A 442 14.54 -25.24 -4.33
C GLU A 442 13.71 -26.39 -4.92
N ARG A 443 14.26 -27.14 -5.89
CA ARG A 443 13.61 -28.34 -6.42
C ARG A 443 13.31 -29.38 -5.36
N ALA A 444 14.30 -29.72 -4.53
CA ALA A 444 14.10 -30.67 -3.43
C ALA A 444 13.02 -30.20 -2.45
N ARG A 445 12.91 -28.88 -2.24
CA ARG A 445 11.87 -28.29 -1.39
C ARG A 445 10.49 -28.41 -2.02
N PHE A 446 10.31 -28.08 -3.30
CA PHE A 446 9.00 -28.24 -3.95
C PHE A 446 8.50 -29.68 -3.89
N VAL A 447 9.40 -30.65 -4.07
CA VAL A 447 9.07 -32.08 -3.91
C VAL A 447 8.67 -32.39 -2.47
N ALA A 448 9.43 -31.90 -1.48
CA ALA A 448 9.12 -32.13 -0.06
C ALA A 448 7.79 -31.48 0.38
N ASP A 449 7.47 -30.30 -0.15
CA ASP A 449 6.25 -29.56 0.14
C ASP A 449 5.02 -30.09 -0.65
N GLY A 450 5.23 -31.02 -1.60
CA GLY A 450 4.18 -31.55 -2.47
C GLY A 450 3.71 -30.55 -3.54
N ASN A 451 4.53 -29.54 -3.85
CA ASN A 451 4.21 -28.43 -4.74
C ASN A 451 4.90 -28.52 -6.11
N ASP A 452 5.51 -29.66 -6.47
CA ASP A 452 6.31 -29.82 -7.71
C ASP A 452 5.49 -30.04 -9.00
N ASP A 453 4.16 -29.97 -8.91
CA ASP A 453 3.22 -30.21 -10.00
C ASP A 453 2.77 -28.88 -10.65
N VAL A 454 3.20 -28.64 -11.88
CA VAL A 454 2.85 -27.46 -12.69
C VAL A 454 1.37 -27.49 -13.09
N GLU A 455 0.83 -28.66 -13.46
CA GLU A 455 -0.58 -28.80 -13.87
C GLU A 455 -1.53 -28.46 -12.72
N TYR A 456 -1.17 -28.88 -11.51
CA TYR A 456 -1.91 -28.55 -10.29
C TYR A 456 -2.07 -27.03 -10.09
N TRP A 457 -0.99 -26.27 -10.22
CA TRP A 457 -1.03 -24.81 -10.03
C TRP A 457 -1.79 -24.07 -11.13
N LEU A 458 -1.61 -24.48 -12.39
CA LEU A 458 -2.36 -23.91 -13.52
C LEU A 458 -3.87 -24.13 -13.38
N LYS A 459 -4.30 -25.31 -12.88
CA LYS A 459 -5.72 -25.57 -12.56
C LYS A 459 -6.25 -24.64 -11.48
N ARG A 460 -5.45 -24.36 -10.44
CA ARG A 460 -5.84 -23.45 -9.35
C ARG A 460 -5.89 -22.00 -9.78
N ALA A 461 -4.99 -21.57 -10.67
CA ALA A 461 -5.02 -20.26 -11.30
C ALA A 461 -6.31 -20.05 -12.10
N ALA A 462 -6.65 -21.00 -12.98
CA ALA A 462 -7.90 -20.96 -13.75
C ALA A 462 -9.15 -20.94 -12.84
N LYS A 463 -9.19 -21.81 -11.82
CA LYS A 463 -10.28 -21.87 -10.85
C LYS A 463 -10.43 -20.57 -10.05
N PHE A 464 -9.31 -19.92 -9.70
CA PHE A 464 -9.35 -18.66 -8.97
C PHE A 464 -10.03 -17.56 -9.78
N VAL A 465 -9.68 -17.38 -11.06
CA VAL A 465 -10.29 -16.33 -11.90
C VAL A 465 -11.78 -16.59 -12.11
N ASP A 466 -12.19 -17.84 -12.37
CA ASP A 466 -13.61 -18.21 -12.47
C ASP A 466 -14.36 -17.89 -11.15
N ALA A 467 -13.74 -18.19 -10.00
CA ALA A 467 -14.31 -17.88 -8.69
C ALA A 467 -14.33 -16.37 -8.36
N ALA A 468 -13.33 -15.62 -8.81
CA ALA A 468 -13.22 -14.17 -8.64
C ALA A 468 -14.21 -13.39 -9.53
N GLY A 469 -14.74 -14.04 -10.58
CA GLY A 469 -15.74 -13.48 -11.49
C GLY A 469 -17.03 -13.02 -10.79
N ARG A 470 -17.70 -12.04 -11.42
CA ARG A 470 -19.01 -11.53 -11.00
C ARG A 470 -19.83 -11.20 -12.25
N ASP A 471 -21.12 -11.51 -12.25
CA ASP A 471 -22.01 -11.26 -13.41
C ASP A 471 -22.07 -9.79 -13.85
N TYR A 472 -21.74 -8.85 -12.96
CA TYR A 472 -21.74 -7.41 -13.23
C TYR A 472 -20.38 -6.86 -13.70
N CYS A 473 -19.34 -7.70 -13.78
CA CYS A 473 -17.95 -7.30 -14.00
C CYS A 473 -17.28 -8.19 -15.06
N GLN A 474 -16.83 -7.60 -16.17
CA GLN A 474 -16.05 -8.31 -17.18
C GLN A 474 -14.62 -8.54 -16.68
N SER A 475 -14.20 -9.79 -16.66
CA SER A 475 -12.83 -10.17 -16.31
C SER A 475 -11.90 -10.11 -17.52
N HIS A 476 -10.72 -9.53 -17.31
CA HIS A 476 -9.63 -9.43 -18.27
C HIS A 476 -8.37 -10.04 -17.68
N MET A 477 -7.71 -10.93 -18.42
CA MET A 477 -6.38 -11.44 -18.07
C MET A 477 -5.36 -10.80 -19.00
N VAL A 478 -4.44 -10.04 -18.42
CA VAL A 478 -3.33 -9.44 -19.15
C VAL A 478 -2.16 -10.39 -19.07
N ILE A 479 -1.64 -10.83 -20.21
CA ILE A 479 -0.50 -11.74 -20.23
C ILE A 479 0.73 -11.02 -19.66
N SER A 480 1.32 -11.65 -18.65
CA SER A 480 2.45 -11.11 -17.89
C SER A 480 3.70 -11.96 -18.00
N ASN A 481 4.83 -11.48 -17.49
CA ASN A 481 6.09 -12.22 -17.60
C ASN A 481 6.09 -13.52 -16.78
N HIS A 482 5.30 -13.62 -15.70
CA HIS A 482 5.14 -14.89 -15.00
C HIS A 482 4.20 -15.85 -15.74
N ASP A 483 3.16 -15.35 -16.41
CA ASP A 483 2.28 -16.18 -17.24
C ASP A 483 3.04 -16.73 -18.48
N ASP A 484 3.84 -15.90 -19.13
CA ASP A 484 4.71 -16.29 -20.26
C ASP A 484 5.84 -17.26 -19.85
N ALA A 485 6.09 -17.42 -18.54
CA ALA A 485 7.04 -18.43 -18.07
C ALA A 485 6.61 -19.85 -18.47
N LEU A 486 5.30 -20.11 -18.62
CA LEU A 486 4.78 -21.35 -19.18
C LEU A 486 5.28 -21.56 -20.62
N THR A 487 5.12 -20.55 -21.48
CA THR A 487 5.58 -20.59 -22.88
C THR A 487 7.09 -20.81 -22.94
N ARG A 488 7.86 -20.08 -22.13
CA ARG A 488 9.33 -20.24 -22.07
C ARG A 488 9.77 -21.62 -21.59
N TRP A 489 9.03 -22.22 -20.65
CA TRP A 489 9.31 -23.58 -20.18
C TRP A 489 9.07 -24.64 -21.27
N LEU A 490 8.07 -24.44 -22.14
CA LEU A 490 7.85 -25.34 -23.28
C LEU A 490 8.98 -25.30 -24.32
N LEU A 491 9.70 -24.17 -24.42
CA LEU A 491 10.88 -24.04 -25.28
C LEU A 491 12.13 -24.70 -24.70
N ASP A 492 12.13 -25.05 -23.41
CA ASP A 492 13.26 -25.68 -22.74
C ASP A 492 13.23 -27.22 -22.92
N PRO A 493 14.20 -27.82 -23.62
CA PRO A 493 14.23 -29.27 -23.84
C PRO A 493 14.35 -30.08 -22.55
N SER A 494 14.86 -29.49 -21.46
CA SER A 494 14.98 -30.17 -20.17
C SER A 494 13.61 -30.50 -19.55
N GLY A 495 12.54 -29.77 -19.93
CA GLY A 495 11.17 -30.06 -19.51
C GLY A 495 10.69 -31.44 -19.97
N ALA A 496 11.19 -31.95 -21.10
CA ALA A 496 10.88 -33.31 -21.57
C ALA A 496 11.43 -34.41 -20.65
N ALA A 497 12.48 -34.11 -19.87
CA ALA A 497 13.10 -35.04 -18.93
C ALA A 497 12.59 -34.85 -17.48
N ASP A 498 11.69 -33.90 -17.25
CA ASP A 498 11.14 -33.62 -15.93
C ASP A 498 10.03 -34.63 -15.58
N ALA A 499 10.38 -35.73 -14.92
CA ALA A 499 9.47 -36.85 -14.67
C ALA A 499 8.10 -36.47 -14.08
N GLN A 500 8.02 -35.41 -13.26
CA GLN A 500 6.77 -34.93 -12.68
C GLN A 500 5.86 -34.22 -13.69
N ASN A 501 6.45 -33.43 -14.61
CA ASN A 501 5.71 -32.51 -15.48
C ASN A 501 5.84 -32.82 -16.98
N ALA A 502 6.66 -33.81 -17.37
CA ALA A 502 6.96 -34.15 -18.76
C ALA A 502 5.69 -34.49 -19.56
N TRP A 503 4.70 -35.12 -18.93
CA TRP A 503 3.40 -35.35 -19.56
C TRP A 503 2.75 -34.04 -20.04
N LEU A 504 2.61 -33.06 -19.14
CA LEU A 504 2.04 -31.75 -19.48
C LEU A 504 2.90 -31.04 -20.53
N TRP A 505 4.23 -31.08 -20.37
CA TRP A 505 5.17 -30.50 -21.33
C TRP A 505 4.96 -31.05 -22.74
N HIS A 506 4.86 -32.38 -22.88
CA HIS A 506 4.64 -33.04 -24.16
C HIS A 506 3.25 -32.74 -24.72
N GLU A 507 2.22 -32.72 -23.89
CA GLU A 507 0.85 -32.42 -24.33
C GLU A 507 0.72 -31.00 -24.88
N LEU A 508 1.24 -29.99 -24.16
CA LEU A 508 1.16 -28.60 -24.57
C LEU A 508 2.02 -28.32 -25.82
N ASN A 509 3.22 -28.91 -25.92
CA ASN A 509 4.01 -28.83 -27.15
C ASN A 509 3.30 -29.48 -28.35
N ALA A 510 2.68 -30.65 -28.18
CA ALA A 510 1.93 -31.30 -29.25
C ALA A 510 0.77 -30.41 -29.75
N ARG A 511 0.09 -29.70 -28.85
CA ARG A 511 -0.96 -28.73 -29.19
C ARG A 511 -0.41 -27.53 -29.96
N ALA A 512 0.69 -26.95 -29.50
CA ALA A 512 1.36 -25.86 -30.19
C ALA A 512 1.77 -26.28 -31.62
N HIS A 513 2.39 -27.45 -31.78
CA HIS A 513 2.73 -28.01 -33.08
C HIS A 513 1.50 -28.26 -33.97
N LYS A 514 0.39 -28.74 -33.40
CA LYS A 514 -0.86 -28.92 -34.13
C LYS A 514 -1.38 -27.58 -34.66
N ALA A 515 -1.42 -26.54 -33.83
CA ALA A 515 -1.84 -25.21 -34.25
C ALA A 515 -0.93 -24.62 -35.36
N ILE A 516 0.38 -24.83 -35.26
CA ILE A 516 1.34 -24.44 -36.31
C ILE A 516 1.03 -25.15 -37.63
N ARG A 517 0.80 -26.47 -37.60
CA ARG A 517 0.44 -27.25 -38.81
C ARG A 517 -0.89 -26.81 -39.42
N GLU A 518 -1.81 -26.34 -38.58
CA GLU A 518 -3.11 -25.79 -38.98
C GLU A 518 -3.03 -24.29 -39.35
N GLN A 519 -1.86 -23.64 -39.24
CA GLN A 519 -1.65 -22.21 -39.47
C GLN A 519 -2.61 -21.32 -38.67
N ARG A 520 -2.93 -21.73 -37.45
CA ARG A 520 -3.85 -21.02 -36.56
C ARG A 520 -3.08 -20.29 -35.45
N PRO A 521 -3.42 -19.03 -35.13
CA PRO A 521 -2.92 -18.35 -33.95
C PRO A 521 -3.20 -19.18 -32.68
N HIS A 522 -2.23 -19.25 -31.78
CA HIS A 522 -2.34 -20.05 -30.56
C HIS A 522 -1.51 -19.45 -29.44
N SER A 523 -2.22 -18.96 -28.41
CA SER A 523 -1.64 -18.65 -27.11
C SER A 523 -1.68 -19.91 -26.24
N VAL A 524 -0.51 -20.35 -25.78
CA VAL A 524 -0.36 -21.51 -24.88
C VAL A 524 -1.07 -21.23 -23.56
N VAL A 525 -0.90 -20.02 -23.02
CA VAL A 525 -1.49 -19.61 -21.74
C VAL A 525 -3.02 -19.64 -21.86
N GLU A 526 -3.58 -18.98 -22.87
CA GLU A 526 -5.03 -18.94 -23.06
C GLU A 526 -5.63 -20.34 -23.25
N ASP A 527 -5.06 -21.16 -24.15
CA ASP A 527 -5.55 -22.54 -24.37
C ASP A 527 -5.52 -23.34 -23.06
N THR A 528 -4.43 -23.24 -22.31
CA THR A 528 -4.26 -23.96 -21.05
C THR A 528 -5.28 -23.51 -19.99
N MET A 529 -5.47 -22.20 -19.81
CA MET A 529 -6.41 -21.66 -18.84
C MET A 529 -7.86 -22.02 -19.18
N ARG A 530 -8.25 -21.92 -20.46
CA ARG A 530 -9.59 -22.31 -20.92
C ARG A 530 -9.85 -23.80 -20.71
N ARG A 531 -8.87 -24.66 -20.96
CA ARG A 531 -8.97 -26.11 -20.70
C ARG A 531 -9.21 -26.43 -19.23
N TYR A 532 -8.66 -25.64 -18.32
CA TYR A 532 -8.87 -25.80 -16.89
C TYR A 532 -10.10 -25.07 -16.35
N GLY A 533 -11.00 -24.65 -17.25
CA GLY A 533 -12.33 -24.18 -16.89
C GLY A 533 -12.44 -22.67 -16.67
N MET A 534 -11.42 -21.89 -17.04
CA MET A 534 -11.54 -20.43 -17.05
C MET A 534 -12.53 -20.00 -18.14
N ARG A 535 -13.68 -19.47 -17.74
CA ARG A 535 -14.78 -19.04 -18.61
C ARG A 535 -14.96 -17.53 -18.55
N ASP A 536 -15.48 -16.95 -19.63
CA ASP A 536 -15.92 -15.55 -19.68
C ASP A 536 -14.83 -14.50 -19.33
N VAL A 537 -13.57 -14.83 -19.66
CA VAL A 537 -12.40 -13.94 -19.54
C VAL A 537 -11.90 -13.53 -20.93
N GLN A 538 -11.64 -12.23 -21.10
CA GLN A 538 -10.93 -11.69 -22.25
C GLN A 538 -9.43 -11.67 -21.97
N PHE A 539 -8.64 -12.25 -22.88
CA PHE A 539 -7.18 -12.26 -22.78
C PHE A 539 -6.62 -11.09 -23.58
N HIS A 540 -5.55 -10.48 -23.08
CA HIS A 540 -4.78 -9.45 -23.76
C HIS A 540 -3.32 -9.88 -23.82
N ASP A 541 -2.82 -10.12 -25.02
CA ASP A 541 -1.43 -10.52 -25.28
C ASP A 541 -0.50 -9.30 -25.33
N TYR A 542 0.80 -9.54 -25.42
CA TYR A 542 1.80 -8.48 -25.59
C TYR A 542 1.53 -7.64 -26.85
N GLY A 543 1.36 -6.34 -26.65
CA GLY A 543 1.11 -5.37 -27.73
C GLY A 543 -0.36 -5.12 -28.02
N ASP A 544 -1.28 -5.83 -27.36
CA ASP A 544 -2.70 -5.48 -27.37
C ASP A 544 -2.95 -4.14 -26.66
N SER A 545 -4.12 -3.58 -26.93
CA SER A 545 -4.58 -2.31 -26.34
C SER A 545 -6.03 -2.46 -25.88
N PHE A 546 -6.30 -2.00 -24.66
CA PHE A 546 -7.65 -1.94 -24.11
C PHE A 546 -7.81 -0.64 -23.32
N GLU A 547 -8.43 0.34 -23.97
CA GLU A 547 -8.61 1.67 -23.40
C GLU A 547 -9.99 1.82 -22.74
N LEU A 548 -9.99 2.31 -21.50
CA LEU A 548 -11.19 2.76 -20.79
C LEU A 548 -11.00 4.21 -20.38
N ALA A 549 -11.92 5.08 -20.79
CA ALA A 549 -11.91 6.51 -20.47
C ALA A 549 -10.56 7.23 -20.74
N GLY A 550 -9.89 6.91 -21.86
CA GLY A 550 -8.59 7.53 -22.19
C GLY A 550 -7.38 6.88 -21.52
N ILE A 551 -7.54 5.70 -20.91
CA ILE A 551 -6.51 5.02 -20.11
C ILE A 551 -6.32 3.59 -20.59
N GLU A 552 -5.08 3.25 -20.91
CA GLU A 552 -4.64 1.92 -21.32
C GLU A 552 -4.54 0.95 -20.13
N HIS A 553 -5.00 -0.29 -20.32
CA HIS A 553 -5.05 -1.36 -19.30
C HIS A 553 -4.49 -2.72 -19.78
N ALA A 554 -4.19 -2.89 -21.07
CA ALA A 554 -3.71 -4.16 -21.64
C ALA A 554 -2.20 -4.38 -21.47
N ALA A 555 -1.46 -3.42 -20.92
CA ALA A 555 -0.03 -3.56 -20.68
C ALA A 555 0.23 -4.12 -19.28
N HIS A 556 1.02 -5.20 -19.17
CA HIS A 556 1.46 -5.69 -17.86
C HIS A 556 2.48 -4.77 -17.20
N GLY A 557 3.45 -4.25 -17.95
CA GLY A 557 4.44 -3.28 -17.46
C GLY A 557 5.88 -3.79 -17.35
N ASP A 558 6.13 -5.06 -17.68
CA ASP A 558 7.47 -5.65 -17.80
C ASP A 558 8.22 -5.12 -19.03
N CYS A 559 7.48 -4.87 -20.11
CA CYS A 559 7.99 -4.38 -21.39
C CYS A 559 7.68 -2.89 -21.59
N GLY A 560 8.73 -2.07 -21.64
CA GLY A 560 8.69 -0.68 -22.06
C GLY A 560 8.86 -0.51 -23.57
N THR A 561 9.02 0.73 -24.00
CA THR A 561 9.16 1.09 -25.43
C THR A 561 10.30 0.32 -26.10
N ASN A 562 10.01 -0.29 -27.26
CA ASN A 562 10.95 -1.10 -28.06
C ASN A 562 11.58 -2.26 -27.28
N GLY A 563 10.87 -2.84 -26.31
CA GLY A 563 11.35 -3.98 -25.51
C GLY A 563 12.35 -3.60 -24.41
N ALA A 564 12.52 -2.31 -24.10
CA ALA A 564 13.24 -1.88 -22.92
C ALA A 564 12.56 -2.40 -21.65
N ARG A 565 13.27 -2.46 -20.52
CA ARG A 565 12.63 -2.80 -19.23
C ARG A 565 11.60 -1.74 -18.85
N GLY A 566 10.38 -2.17 -18.54
CA GLY A 566 9.32 -1.27 -18.11
C GLY A 566 9.61 -0.61 -16.77
N SER A 567 9.05 0.59 -16.58
CA SER A 567 9.14 1.35 -15.33
C SER A 567 8.12 2.48 -15.34
N MET A 568 7.61 2.86 -14.17
CA MET A 568 6.71 4.01 -14.01
C MET A 568 7.28 5.31 -14.64
N ALA A 569 8.61 5.53 -14.53
CA ALA A 569 9.29 6.66 -15.14
C ALA A 569 9.40 6.57 -16.69
N GLY A 570 9.39 5.37 -17.25
CA GLY A 570 9.21 5.15 -18.69
C GLY A 570 7.77 5.43 -19.09
N PHE A 571 6.82 4.82 -18.40
CA PHE A 571 5.39 4.87 -18.72
C PHE A 571 4.78 6.25 -18.54
N ARG A 572 5.28 7.14 -17.66
CA ARG A 572 4.78 8.53 -17.58
C ARG A 572 4.97 9.33 -18.89
N ARG A 573 5.78 8.83 -19.83
CA ARG A 573 6.11 9.46 -21.11
C ARG A 573 5.43 8.82 -22.30
N VAL A 574 4.63 7.77 -22.10
CA VAL A 574 3.84 7.19 -23.19
C VAL A 574 2.67 8.12 -23.53
N ALA A 575 2.17 8.02 -24.77
CA ALA A 575 1.10 8.88 -25.26
C ALA A 575 -0.22 8.69 -24.48
N PRO A 576 -0.73 7.45 -24.29
CA PRO A 576 -1.90 7.26 -23.43
C PRO A 576 -1.52 7.33 -21.95
N LYS A 577 -2.47 7.72 -21.11
CA LYS A 577 -2.39 7.41 -19.69
C LYS A 577 -2.47 5.89 -19.53
N ILE A 578 -1.80 5.33 -18.54
CA ILE A 578 -1.69 3.87 -18.43
C ILE A 578 -1.80 3.42 -16.98
N THR A 579 -2.51 2.30 -16.79
CA THR A 579 -2.58 1.57 -15.53
C THR A 579 -2.07 0.15 -15.78
N PHE A 580 -1.14 -0.34 -14.95
CA PHE A 580 -0.44 -1.61 -15.18
C PHE A 580 0.01 -2.26 -13.84
N GLY A 581 0.61 -3.45 -13.88
CA GLY A 581 1.13 -4.19 -12.72
C GLY A 581 2.68 -4.31 -12.73
N HIS A 582 3.20 -5.52 -12.56
CA HIS A 582 4.62 -5.92 -12.72
C HIS A 582 5.59 -5.57 -11.58
N GLY A 583 5.73 -4.30 -11.19
CA GLY A 583 6.78 -3.92 -10.25
C GLY A 583 6.41 -4.18 -8.78
N HIS A 584 5.22 -4.74 -8.53
CA HIS A 584 4.67 -5.05 -7.21
C HIS A 584 4.61 -3.83 -6.27
N THR A 585 4.80 -2.62 -6.80
CA THR A 585 5.06 -1.38 -6.07
C THR A 585 3.98 -0.37 -6.45
N GLY A 586 2.89 -0.36 -5.67
CA GLY A 586 1.77 0.53 -5.89
C GLY A 586 2.21 1.99 -5.89
N GLY A 587 1.80 2.74 -6.92
CA GLY A 587 2.23 4.13 -7.08
C GLY A 587 1.59 4.86 -8.24
N ALA A 588 1.87 6.15 -8.32
CA ALA A 588 1.37 7.04 -9.35
C ALA A 588 2.43 8.09 -9.71
N LEU A 589 2.68 8.25 -11.00
CA LEU A 589 3.59 9.27 -11.53
C LEU A 589 3.01 9.86 -12.82
N ASP A 590 2.38 11.03 -12.69
CA ASP A 590 1.58 11.68 -13.73
C ASP A 590 0.52 10.72 -14.33
N GLY A 591 0.66 10.38 -15.62
CA GLY A 591 -0.25 9.52 -16.36
C GLY A 591 -0.08 8.02 -16.10
N ALA A 592 1.00 7.59 -15.45
CA ALA A 592 1.33 6.19 -15.20
C ALA A 592 0.99 5.78 -13.76
N TRP A 593 0.17 4.74 -13.62
CA TRP A 593 -0.31 4.23 -12.34
C TRP A 593 -0.03 2.72 -12.29
N GLU A 594 0.52 2.28 -11.18
CA GLU A 594 0.97 0.90 -11.01
C GLU A 594 0.23 0.29 -9.83
N ALA A 595 -0.35 -0.90 -10.03
CA ALA A 595 -0.87 -1.72 -8.95
C ALA A 595 0.29 -2.39 -8.19
N GLY A 596 0.01 -2.79 -6.96
CA GLY A 596 0.97 -3.49 -6.12
C GLY A 596 0.99 -4.98 -6.41
N VAL A 597 1.02 -5.77 -5.35
CA VAL A 597 0.93 -7.24 -5.39
C VAL A 597 -0.25 -7.68 -4.52
N SER A 598 -1.03 -8.66 -4.96
CA SER A 598 -2.00 -9.34 -4.10
C SER A 598 -1.38 -10.60 -3.47
N GLY A 599 -0.27 -11.09 -4.04
CA GLY A 599 0.59 -12.11 -3.46
C GLY A 599 1.29 -11.69 -2.15
N SER A 600 1.93 -12.66 -1.50
CA SER A 600 2.72 -12.44 -0.30
C SER A 600 3.90 -11.50 -0.56
N TYR A 601 4.23 -10.67 0.43
CA TYR A 601 5.47 -9.89 0.39
C TYR A 601 6.72 -10.78 0.36
N ASP A 602 6.65 -12.02 0.85
CA ASP A 602 7.75 -12.97 0.78
C ASP A 602 7.58 -13.95 -0.37
N MET A 603 8.22 -13.63 -1.49
CA MET A 603 8.34 -14.52 -2.63
C MET A 603 9.70 -15.23 -2.67
N ARG A 604 10.47 -15.16 -1.58
CA ARG A 604 11.82 -15.72 -1.35
C ARG A 604 12.92 -15.09 -2.20
N TYR A 605 12.70 -14.91 -3.50
CA TYR A 605 13.70 -14.30 -4.38
C TYR A 605 13.94 -12.82 -4.08
N ASN A 606 12.95 -12.15 -3.50
CA ASN A 606 12.98 -10.73 -3.13
C ASN A 606 13.46 -10.47 -1.68
N ALA A 607 13.62 -11.51 -0.86
CA ALA A 607 13.96 -11.39 0.57
C ALA A 607 15.43 -10.96 0.86
N LYS A 608 16.21 -10.59 -0.16
CA LYS A 608 17.66 -10.34 -0.04
C LYS A 608 18.03 -8.88 0.27
N GLY A 609 17.07 -7.96 0.30
CA GLY A 609 17.39 -6.53 0.41
C GLY A 609 16.21 -5.65 0.82
N LEU A 610 16.27 -4.39 0.39
CA LEU A 610 15.18 -3.44 0.57
C LEU A 610 14.01 -3.79 -0.35
N THR A 611 12.81 -3.43 0.07
CA THR A 611 11.58 -3.60 -0.70
C THR A 611 10.81 -2.29 -0.79
N THR A 612 10.09 -2.12 -1.89
CA THR A 612 9.06 -1.08 -2.08
C THR A 612 7.69 -1.69 -2.26
N TRP A 613 7.55 -3.01 -2.19
CA TRP A 613 6.31 -3.69 -2.54
C TRP A 613 5.15 -3.25 -1.66
N THR A 614 3.95 -3.25 -2.22
CA THR A 614 2.74 -2.85 -1.50
C THR A 614 1.58 -3.75 -1.89
N HIS A 615 0.68 -3.99 -0.94
CA HIS A 615 -0.65 -4.52 -1.24
C HIS A 615 -1.54 -3.37 -1.69
N SER A 616 -1.65 -3.18 -3.00
CA SER A 616 -2.34 -2.03 -3.58
C SER A 616 -3.05 -2.36 -4.89
N GLU A 617 -4.22 -1.75 -5.08
CA GLU A 617 -5.05 -1.87 -6.29
C GLU A 617 -5.21 -0.49 -6.94
N VAL A 618 -5.36 -0.43 -8.27
CA VAL A 618 -5.70 0.84 -8.96
C VAL A 618 -7.14 0.77 -9.44
N ALA A 619 -7.97 1.71 -8.99
CA ALA A 619 -9.36 1.80 -9.42
C ALA A 619 -9.59 3.04 -10.30
N LEU A 620 -10.38 2.88 -11.36
CA LEU A 620 -10.80 3.92 -12.29
C LEU A 620 -12.26 4.28 -12.05
N ALA A 621 -12.53 5.54 -11.77
CA ALA A 621 -13.87 6.09 -11.62
C ALA A 621 -14.52 6.35 -13.00
N GLU A 622 -15.85 6.47 -13.03
CA GLU A 622 -16.59 6.74 -14.28
C GLU A 622 -16.25 8.10 -14.91
N ASN A 623 -15.72 9.04 -14.12
CA ASN A 623 -15.24 10.34 -14.58
C ASN A 623 -13.82 10.31 -15.21
N GLY A 624 -13.26 9.12 -15.43
CA GLY A 624 -11.93 8.95 -16.03
C GLY A 624 -10.76 9.29 -15.10
N LYS A 625 -11.00 9.41 -13.78
CA LYS A 625 -9.97 9.68 -12.78
C LYS A 625 -9.65 8.42 -11.98
N ARG A 626 -8.41 8.29 -11.52
CA ARG A 626 -7.91 7.09 -10.84
C ARG A 626 -7.66 7.36 -9.36
N THR A 627 -7.75 6.30 -8.57
CA THR A 627 -7.31 6.28 -7.18
C THR A 627 -6.56 4.98 -6.86
N LEU A 628 -5.63 5.05 -5.92
CA LEU A 628 -4.82 3.92 -5.47
C LEU A 628 -5.39 3.47 -4.13
N ILE A 629 -5.81 2.21 -4.07
CA ILE A 629 -6.35 1.59 -2.86
C ILE A 629 -5.21 0.84 -2.20
N ASN A 630 -4.76 1.31 -1.05
CA ASN A 630 -3.72 0.64 -0.27
C ASN A 630 -4.35 -0.19 0.85
N HIS A 631 -3.88 -1.42 1.01
CA HIS A 631 -4.27 -2.29 2.10
C HIS A 631 -3.32 -2.14 3.28
N VAL A 632 -3.88 -2.10 4.49
CA VAL A 632 -3.09 -2.23 5.72
C VAL A 632 -2.84 -3.71 6.02
N ALA A 633 -1.93 -4.03 6.95
CA ALA A 633 -1.50 -5.40 7.25
C ALA A 633 -2.62 -6.42 7.54
N ASP A 634 -3.78 -5.97 8.05
CA ASP A 634 -4.93 -6.85 8.30
C ASP A 634 -5.86 -7.04 7.09
N GLY A 635 -5.50 -6.41 5.97
CA GLY A 635 -6.15 -6.43 4.68
C GLY A 635 -7.32 -5.46 4.48
N ARG A 636 -7.70 -4.67 5.49
CA ARG A 636 -8.63 -3.56 5.26
C ARG A 636 -8.06 -2.59 4.22
N TRP A 637 -8.97 -1.98 3.47
CA TRP A 637 -8.67 -1.05 2.37
C TRP A 637 -9.32 0.34 2.56
N ARG A 638 -10.14 0.49 3.60
CA ARG A 638 -10.74 1.74 4.05
C ARG A 638 -11.04 1.67 5.55
N ALA A 639 -11.16 2.84 6.18
CA ALA A 639 -11.59 2.90 7.58
C ALA A 639 -13.03 2.41 7.74
N VAL A 640 -13.29 1.56 8.73
CA VAL A 640 -14.62 0.97 8.99
C VAL A 640 -15.26 1.49 10.27
N GLY A 641 -14.46 2.02 11.20
CA GLY A 641 -14.91 2.54 12.49
C GLY A 641 -15.24 1.45 13.49
N ARG A 642 -15.69 1.87 14.68
CA ARG A 642 -16.21 0.94 15.70
C ARG A 642 -17.49 0.27 15.19
N ALA A 643 -17.59 -1.03 15.45
CA ALA A 643 -18.74 -1.88 15.08
C ALA A 643 -20.04 -1.41 15.75
#